data_AF-A0A925DNG8-F1
#
_entry.id   AF-A0A925DNG8-F1
#
_cell.length_a   1.000
_cell.length_b   1.000
_cell.length_c   1.000
_cell.angle_alpha   90.00
_cell.angle_beta   90.00
_cell.angle_gamma   90.00
#
_symmetry.space_group_name_H-M   'P 1'
#
loop_
_entity.id
_entity.type
_entity.pdbx_description
1 polymer ?
#
loop_
_entity_poly.entity_id
_entity_poly.type
_entity_poly.pdbx_seq_one_letter_code
_entity_poly.pdbx_strand_id
1 'polypeptide(L)'
;MKKILLLSLIFTFGKNVNAQLPSQQWVKNVNGNVSSSDQTYTSCRDNVGNLYLAAYNNDADVLIAKFDNQGNQVFSFTYGGANNSSDIAYDIKVDNVGNIYFCGGSFTTPTNSLFLAKFNSAGVKQWVYTKSSLSTNYNNRFQLDNISNPANIYTVGNFNDSIYVSKISSNGVVLWEKSVGPGYGTDLFTDANGNTAICGIYQNGLNNDWITQKYSASGALAWSNIFNGAKNQSDVPKKIMISTSGETYTYGTMNDSIATFNSQIGIIKYSSSGLQLWKTRHAFTGCSASSATDMVADATFSNFYVCAYGSFSPYGGTVMMKVSSAGAKLWTQTYTNASNGFSPVSMGIDAASNTYVTGNNNSTVVPVGNNIFLIKVAPSNGAITSYPVFDNQNNGGGADDYAVKIHMDNTGHPHISGYTNVFNYTGNDLLLLRFTNSFTLDWQSTYDSQYNGGDLGKRGFIDPAGNFYVGGTVDNNNTQRDLSFSKYDTWGNLKWSNPFDFGNTYNDFYDMDVDNNFSIYSIGVNSATGQKDIIKVDSSGNLSWTSLTAGLALKAVPSGGAVVGGSVSGSTDFKFQKYGATGAIVAQNTPATVVNSSSYAQSVAIDAGNNSYISGIIQNITTVTLKIQKYNSSGTNLFNITVPGIGNGYISVTKTIFDNASNLLYVVAQAKTATGANYGTFICAVNPSGTIVWQNFYNNSEAREEFTKDFILSGGFAYVTGYFADPLNTSDQMVYIEKYDMATGALSGNTVYNGPQVNGTDEPISVRANAAGEIYLGLTSNYSSATSSDIVIAKFNSSLSFLWDLNYDDPDAASDQVGSLEISANGRIYIAGSADLSSGPATDIAAIKYCEINAPVLTTTDLNGSFTSSFCPGSPAQISASAGSSYLWNTGATSQVITSTVSGQFFATVAQSDGCSKVSDTINLSFKAPPLAPDICMVTVDSLSTHNIIFYDKTSFVGNGTIGFKFYREDLTNVYTYIGSQPIDSLSEYHDFGANPNITTKRYKMSAVDSCGTESAMSNYHNTIYIISVGSGQFTWNPLYTIENTANPVNNYELYRDDNSTGVWASVANTAGTQNSLVDINYAAYPNASYYVSTVWGISCDPQRAIVNTSRSNVKNMAAGPTLGITELAQATVGVYPNPFTGIVQLNSSENLKLVEVYNSIGQLVFSKKINGDRVLNLDLSELAAGVYQLRSLTESGWANKKLVKN
;
A
#
# COMPACT_ATOMS: atom_id res chain seq x y z
N MET A 1 -51.76 11.55 20.78
CA MET A 1 -51.23 10.78 19.64
C MET A 1 -50.23 11.64 18.86
N LYS A 2 -48.99 11.14 18.60
CA LYS A 2 -47.93 11.74 17.76
C LYS A 2 -47.12 12.96 18.32
N LYS A 3 -46.12 12.64 19.15
CA LYS A 3 -44.89 13.44 19.31
C LYS A 3 -44.00 13.21 18.08
N ILE A 4 -43.74 14.24 17.29
CA ILE A 4 -42.75 14.21 16.21
C ILE A 4 -41.37 14.42 16.85
N LEU A 5 -40.47 13.45 16.74
CA LEU A 5 -39.08 13.59 17.17
C LEU A 5 -38.27 14.19 16.01
N LEU A 6 -37.69 15.36 16.21
CA LEU A 6 -36.82 16.00 15.23
C LEU A 6 -35.47 15.26 15.21
N LEU A 7 -35.20 14.48 14.15
CA LEU A 7 -33.87 13.89 13.94
C LEU A 7 -33.01 14.87 13.14
N SER A 8 -32.11 15.55 13.85
CA SER A 8 -31.07 16.39 13.27
C SER A 8 -30.10 15.55 12.47
N LEU A 9 -30.26 15.54 11.14
CA LEU A 9 -29.31 14.90 10.24
C LEU A 9 -28.04 15.75 10.11
N ILE A 10 -27.01 15.41 10.89
CA ILE A 10 -25.65 15.88 10.59
C ILE A 10 -25.16 15.05 9.41
N PHE A 11 -25.19 15.65 8.22
CA PHE A 11 -24.45 15.15 7.06
C PHE A 11 -22.95 15.36 7.30
N THR A 12 -22.35 14.50 8.10
CA THR A 12 -20.92 14.20 7.96
C THR A 12 -20.71 13.55 6.59
N PHE A 13 -20.11 14.37 5.67
CA PHE A 13 -19.43 13.87 4.48
C PHE A 13 -18.22 13.09 4.96
N GLY A 14 -18.46 11.83 5.41
CA GLY A 14 -17.41 10.83 5.52
C GLY A 14 -16.85 10.56 4.13
N LYS A 15 -15.69 11.18 3.85
CA LYS A 15 -14.72 10.63 2.91
C LYS A 15 -14.50 9.19 3.36
N ASN A 16 -15.02 8.25 2.58
CA ASN A 16 -14.60 6.86 2.69
C ASN A 16 -13.08 6.87 2.61
N VAL A 17 -12.44 6.54 3.72
CA VAL A 17 -11.00 6.34 3.74
C VAL A 17 -10.80 4.98 3.09
N ASN A 18 -10.74 4.97 1.76
CA ASN A 18 -10.24 3.84 0.98
C ASN A 18 -8.94 3.47 1.68
N ALA A 19 -8.86 2.26 2.24
CA ALA A 19 -7.65 1.80 2.92
C ALA A 19 -6.51 2.02 1.94
N GLN A 20 -5.64 2.98 2.26
CA GLN A 20 -4.96 3.75 1.21
C GLN A 20 -4.29 2.84 0.21
N LEU A 21 -4.74 2.87 -1.06
CA LEU A 21 -3.84 2.36 -2.07
C LEU A 21 -2.53 3.27 -2.11
N PRO A 22 -1.31 2.68 -2.14
CA PRO A 22 0.04 3.23 -1.67
C PRO A 22 1.07 3.87 -2.65
N SER A 23 2.43 3.59 -2.64
CA SER A 23 3.38 4.30 -3.54
C SER A 23 4.61 3.66 -4.25
N GLN A 24 4.61 3.57 -5.61
CA GLN A 24 5.69 3.10 -6.58
C GLN A 24 6.90 4.08 -6.82
N GLN A 25 8.18 3.64 -6.71
CA GLN A 25 9.46 4.46 -6.57
C GLN A 25 10.83 3.95 -7.11
N TRP A 26 11.03 2.68 -7.46
CA TRP A 26 12.19 2.02 -8.10
C TRP A 26 11.55 0.93 -9.09
N VAL A 27 12.14 0.37 -10.20
CA VAL A 27 11.85 -0.99 -10.90
C VAL A 27 13.01 -1.47 -11.89
N LYS A 28 13.63 -2.72 -11.91
CA LYS A 28 14.64 -3.41 -12.88
C LYS A 28 14.78 -5.05 -12.81
N ASN A 29 14.99 -6.06 -13.69
CA ASN A 29 15.03 -7.57 -13.25
C ASN A 29 16.24 -8.11 -12.41
N VAL A 30 16.60 -9.37 -11.96
CA VAL A 30 18.04 -9.94 -11.71
C VAL A 30 18.21 -11.13 -12.73
N ASN A 31 19.36 -11.76 -13.14
CA ASN A 31 19.46 -13.00 -14.05
C ASN A 31 20.89 -13.38 -14.56
N GLY A 32 21.45 -14.61 -14.49
CA GLY A 32 22.79 -15.11 -14.99
C GLY A 32 23.77 -14.22 -15.81
N ASN A 33 24.86 -14.70 -16.43
CA ASN A 33 25.30 -14.05 -17.73
C ASN A 33 24.93 -15.02 -18.86
N VAL A 34 24.21 -16.06 -18.47
CA VAL A 34 23.20 -16.59 -19.32
C VAL A 34 21.96 -15.75 -19.15
N SER A 35 21.36 -15.84 -20.28
CA SER A 35 20.07 -16.35 -20.61
C SER A 35 19.46 -17.58 -19.93
N SER A 36 19.59 -17.97 -18.66
CA SER A 36 19.18 -19.33 -18.23
C SER A 36 17.98 -19.34 -17.33
N SER A 37 17.25 -20.43 -17.24
CA SER A 37 15.96 -20.72 -16.58
C SER A 37 15.55 -21.10 -15.10
N ASP A 38 15.84 -20.38 -13.98
CA ASP A 38 15.62 -20.46 -12.48
C ASP A 38 14.34 -20.99 -11.64
N GLN A 39 14.46 -21.15 -10.25
CA GLN A 39 13.57 -21.32 -9.06
C GLN A 39 13.73 -20.39 -7.81
N THR A 40 12.89 -20.43 -6.76
CA THR A 40 13.03 -20.07 -5.32
C THR A 40 13.83 -21.02 -4.52
N TYR A 41 13.97 -20.65 -3.24
CA TYR A 41 13.49 -21.33 -2.04
C TYR A 41 13.33 -20.41 -0.85
N THR A 42 14.01 -19.24 -0.68
CA THR A 42 14.05 -18.41 0.55
C THR A 42 14.88 -17.06 0.74
N SER A 43 14.63 -16.19 1.76
CA SER A 43 15.12 -14.77 1.81
C SER A 43 15.14 -13.94 3.12
N CYS A 44 15.86 -12.80 3.42
CA CYS A 44 16.22 -12.10 4.74
C CYS A 44 17.32 -11.05 5.04
N ARG A 45 17.57 -10.38 6.22
CA ARG A 45 18.02 -8.97 6.31
C ARG A 45 18.60 -8.17 7.46
N ASP A 46 18.92 -6.89 7.30
CA ASP A 46 19.81 -6.17 8.16
C ASP A 46 19.26 -4.91 8.75
N ASN A 47 20.10 -4.14 9.34
CA ASN A 47 19.78 -3.16 10.34
C ASN A 47 18.78 -1.88 9.85
N VAL A 48 19.09 -0.53 9.65
CA VAL A 48 18.71 0.60 8.67
C VAL A 48 18.04 0.24 7.32
N GLY A 49 17.25 -0.81 7.20
CA GLY A 49 16.40 -0.91 6.02
C GLY A 49 16.99 -1.37 4.70
N ASN A 50 18.21 -1.86 4.66
CA ASN A 50 18.87 -2.46 3.51
C ASN A 50 18.38 -3.89 3.05
N LEU A 51 18.80 -4.51 1.91
CA LEU A 51 18.30 -5.78 1.27
C LEU A 51 19.34 -6.67 0.40
N TYR A 52 19.68 -8.09 0.32
CA TYR A 52 20.66 -9.17 -0.34
C TYR A 52 20.13 -10.54 -0.93
N LEU A 53 20.81 -11.43 -1.72
CA LEU A 53 19.95 -12.48 -2.40
C LEU A 53 20.34 -13.84 -2.94
N ALA A 54 19.90 -14.90 -2.26
CA ALA A 54 19.82 -16.34 -2.55
C ALA A 54 19.72 -16.82 -3.99
N ALA A 55 20.28 -17.99 -4.53
CA ALA A 55 19.65 -18.90 -5.60
C ALA A 55 20.26 -20.12 -6.45
N TYR A 56 19.59 -21.39 -6.82
CA TYR A 56 19.61 -22.84 -7.61
C TYR A 56 19.68 -23.01 -9.21
N ASN A 57 19.58 -24.15 -9.92
CA ASN A 57 19.46 -24.16 -11.44
C ASN A 57 18.63 -25.27 -12.20
N ASN A 58 18.95 -25.56 -13.47
CA ASN A 58 18.44 -26.68 -14.27
C ASN A 58 19.56 -27.68 -14.41
N ASP A 59 20.83 -27.25 -14.50
CA ASP A 59 21.89 -28.15 -14.08
C ASP A 59 21.98 -28.15 -12.56
N ALA A 60 22.02 -26.95 -11.91
CA ALA A 60 21.46 -26.40 -10.65
C ALA A 60 22.26 -25.74 -9.39
N ASP A 61 23.58 -25.43 -9.39
CA ASP A 61 24.75 -24.81 -8.56
C ASP A 61 24.73 -23.95 -7.19
N VAL A 62 25.37 -22.75 -6.73
CA VAL A 62 24.88 -21.48 -5.93
C VAL A 62 25.16 -20.00 -6.35
N LEU A 63 24.11 -19.11 -6.37
CA LEU A 63 24.09 -17.69 -6.85
C LEU A 63 23.53 -16.74 -5.85
N ILE A 64 24.12 -15.53 -5.75
CA ILE A 64 23.53 -14.46 -4.99
C ILE A 64 23.98 -13.04 -5.42
N ALA A 65 23.40 -11.95 -4.85
CA ALA A 65 23.64 -10.54 -5.32
C ALA A 65 23.65 -9.30 -4.18
N LYS A 66 24.15 -7.98 -4.27
CA LYS A 66 24.12 -6.76 -3.20
C LYS A 66 23.58 -5.16 -3.25
N PHE A 67 22.44 -4.44 -2.83
CA PHE A 67 21.41 -3.36 -3.24
C PHE A 67 21.21 -1.95 -2.37
N ASP A 68 22.06 -0.88 -1.92
CA ASP A 68 21.82 0.46 -0.96
C ASP A 68 20.38 1.21 -0.83
N ASN A 69 19.49 2.14 -0.09
CA ASN A 69 17.83 2.63 0.05
C ASN A 69 16.59 3.04 -1.01
N GLN A 70 16.27 3.71 -2.20
CA GLN A 70 16.56 4.45 -3.54
C GLN A 70 16.47 3.87 -5.05
N GLY A 71 17.11 2.77 -5.51
CA GLY A 71 17.14 2.41 -6.97
C GLY A 71 18.08 1.35 -7.63
N ASN A 72 19.33 1.79 -7.98
CA ASN A 72 20.55 1.34 -8.81
C ASN A 72 21.68 0.27 -8.37
N GLN A 73 22.41 -0.61 -9.19
CA GLN A 73 23.49 -1.72 -8.92
C GLN A 73 25.14 -1.55 -8.90
N VAL A 74 26.01 -2.38 -8.17
CA VAL A 74 27.58 -2.45 -7.89
C VAL A 74 28.62 -3.78 -7.99
N PHE A 75 28.77 -5.18 -7.67
CA PHE A 75 28.34 -6.60 -7.01
C PHE A 75 27.15 -7.61 -6.92
N SER A 76 27.50 -8.80 -7.41
CA SER A 76 26.82 -10.06 -7.31
C SER A 76 27.73 -11.27 -7.63
N PHE A 77 27.55 -12.47 -7.01
CA PHE A 77 28.41 -13.67 -7.30
C PHE A 77 27.71 -15.01 -7.33
N THR A 78 28.50 -16.02 -7.74
CA THR A 78 28.05 -17.29 -8.31
C THR A 78 29.22 -18.25 -7.98
N TYR A 79 29.08 -19.42 -7.30
CA TYR A 79 30.19 -20.33 -6.89
C TYR A 79 29.84 -21.83 -7.40
N GLY A 80 30.51 -22.54 -8.38
CA GLY A 80 30.26 -24.00 -8.85
C GLY A 80 31.15 -25.33 -8.54
N GLY A 81 30.72 -26.26 -7.62
CA GLY A 81 31.17 -27.34 -6.61
C GLY A 81 32.35 -27.28 -5.50
N ALA A 82 32.59 -28.33 -4.67
CA ALA A 82 34.01 -28.80 -4.86
C ALA A 82 34.19 -29.23 -6.31
N ASN A 83 33.11 -29.36 -6.96
CA ASN A 83 32.56 -30.57 -7.34
C ASN A 83 32.13 -30.21 -8.76
N ASN A 84 31.68 -28.96 -9.04
CA ASN A 84 31.33 -28.40 -10.28
C ASN A 84 30.23 -29.37 -10.78
N SER A 85 29.02 -29.35 -10.17
CA SER A 85 28.20 -30.58 -9.98
C SER A 85 26.94 -30.60 -9.01
N SER A 86 25.69 -30.98 -9.31
CA SER A 86 24.52 -31.10 -8.34
C SER A 86 24.28 -30.49 -6.94
N ASP A 87 23.44 -29.43 -6.99
CA ASP A 87 22.92 -28.37 -6.09
C ASP A 87 21.35 -27.75 -6.10
N ILE A 88 20.60 -27.46 -4.97
CA ILE A 88 19.14 -27.36 -4.49
C ILE A 88 19.08 -26.92 -2.98
N ALA A 89 18.08 -26.36 -2.24
CA ALA A 89 18.44 -25.58 -1.05
C ALA A 89 17.39 -25.23 0.03
N TYR A 90 17.42 -25.76 1.27
CA TYR A 90 16.46 -25.37 2.30
C TYR A 90 16.64 -24.08 3.27
N ASP A 91 17.69 -23.52 4.10
CA ASP A 91 18.04 -22.22 5.03
C ASP A 91 18.90 -20.86 4.64
N ILE A 92 18.69 -19.53 5.00
CA ILE A 92 19.65 -18.32 5.07
C ILE A 92 19.22 -17.33 6.19
N LYS A 93 19.98 -16.31 6.74
CA LYS A 93 20.06 -15.64 8.12
C LYS A 93 21.31 -14.50 8.33
N VAL A 94 21.60 -13.46 9.28
CA VAL A 94 22.75 -12.37 9.69
C VAL A 94 22.85 -11.42 11.10
N ASP A 95 23.94 -11.03 12.00
CA ASP A 95 24.72 -9.89 13.03
C ASP A 95 24.50 -7.95 13.21
N ASN A 96 25.63 -7.55 14.13
CA ASN A 96 26.20 -6.26 14.83
C ASN A 96 27.28 -5.36 14.09
N VAL A 97 27.68 -5.68 12.82
CA VAL A 97 28.70 -5.08 11.87
C VAL A 97 28.72 -5.60 10.36
N GLY A 98 27.98 -6.65 9.93
CA GLY A 98 27.64 -7.08 8.54
C GLY A 98 28.47 -8.01 7.51
N ASN A 99 28.25 -9.35 7.39
CA ASN A 99 28.89 -10.63 6.84
C ASN A 99 27.75 -11.69 6.10
N ILE A 100 27.72 -12.76 5.14
CA ILE A 100 26.45 -13.49 4.34
C ILE A 100 25.63 -15.02 4.19
N TYR A 101 24.87 -15.91 4.97
CA TYR A 101 25.11 -17.17 5.91
C TYR A 101 25.08 -18.61 5.08
N PHE A 102 24.59 -18.92 3.78
CA PHE A 102 23.71 -20.14 3.17
C PHE A 102 24.24 -21.48 2.64
N CYS A 103 23.38 -22.50 2.37
CA CYS A 103 23.57 -23.83 2.98
C CYS A 103 23.16 -25.20 2.42
N GLY A 104 23.86 -26.31 2.65
CA GLY A 104 23.26 -27.66 2.76
C GLY A 104 23.50 -28.66 1.61
N GLY A 105 22.53 -29.32 1.07
CA GLY A 105 22.62 -30.60 0.50
C GLY A 105 22.15 -31.02 -0.94
N SER A 106 23.03 -31.77 -1.72
CA SER A 106 23.63 -32.03 -3.06
C SER A 106 23.10 -33.34 -3.72
N PHE A 107 22.97 -33.44 -5.06
CA PHE A 107 22.36 -34.58 -5.80
C PHE A 107 23.29 -35.27 -6.84
N THR A 108 24.41 -35.90 -6.43
CA THR A 108 25.06 -36.92 -7.28
C THR A 108 24.35 -38.28 -7.21
N THR A 109 24.82 -39.15 -8.10
CA THR A 109 24.99 -40.59 -7.82
C THR A 109 26.43 -40.85 -7.28
N PRO A 110 26.67 -41.37 -6.05
CA PRO A 110 25.78 -42.22 -5.25
C PRO A 110 25.45 -41.79 -3.81
N THR A 111 25.97 -40.68 -3.28
CA THR A 111 26.00 -40.47 -1.81
C THR A 111 25.87 -39.02 -1.38
N ASN A 112 24.68 -38.50 -1.28
CA ASN A 112 24.52 -37.10 -0.91
C ASN A 112 25.01 -36.87 0.60
N SER A 113 25.56 -35.69 0.94
CA SER A 113 25.80 -34.98 2.30
C SER A 113 24.84 -34.09 3.21
N LEU A 114 25.06 -32.70 3.39
CA LEU A 114 24.43 -31.24 3.56
C LEU A 114 25.49 -30.17 3.94
N PHE A 115 25.76 -28.81 3.37
CA PHE A 115 26.74 -27.49 3.31
C PHE A 115 26.94 -26.07 4.29
N LEU A 116 27.79 -25.57 5.41
CA LEU A 116 28.13 -24.30 6.50
C LEU A 116 28.59 -22.66 6.36
N ALA A 117 28.18 -21.42 5.80
CA ALA A 117 28.51 -20.50 4.61
C ALA A 117 29.52 -19.12 4.39
N LYS A 118 30.25 -18.29 5.27
CA LYS A 118 30.67 -16.76 5.55
C LYS A 118 30.94 -15.40 4.82
N PHE A 119 30.08 -14.54 4.32
CA PHE A 119 30.53 -13.68 3.25
C PHE A 119 30.82 -12.26 3.73
N ASN A 120 31.92 -11.58 3.38
CA ASN A 120 32.37 -10.35 4.04
C ASN A 120 31.38 -9.07 3.96
N SER A 121 31.69 -7.84 3.56
CA SER A 121 30.82 -6.66 3.22
C SER A 121 31.44 -5.93 2.03
N ALA A 122 32.52 -6.54 1.49
CA ALA A 122 33.33 -6.15 0.36
C ALA A 122 34.00 -7.36 -0.41
N GLY A 123 33.47 -8.59 -0.25
CA GLY A 123 33.50 -9.77 -1.19
C GLY A 123 34.77 -10.40 -1.75
N VAL A 124 35.20 -11.39 -0.96
CA VAL A 124 36.35 -12.28 -1.02
C VAL A 124 35.91 -13.61 -0.29
N LYS A 125 36.73 -14.68 -0.21
CA LYS A 125 36.50 -16.00 0.49
C LYS A 125 37.18 -16.06 1.88
N GLN A 126 36.58 -16.60 3.02
CA GLN A 126 36.77 -16.99 4.53
C GLN A 126 36.96 -18.48 5.10
N TRP A 127 36.17 -19.52 5.00
CA TRP A 127 36.29 -20.87 5.62
C TRP A 127 35.54 -21.85 4.63
N VAL A 128 35.61 -23.21 4.65
CA VAL A 128 34.72 -24.09 3.78
C VAL A 128 34.57 -25.65 4.10
N TYR A 129 33.73 -26.21 5.02
CA TYR A 129 33.53 -27.72 5.20
C TYR A 129 32.72 -28.36 3.91
N THR A 130 32.21 -29.60 3.45
CA THR A 130 32.17 -31.17 3.21
C THR A 130 32.56 -32.65 4.00
N LYS A 131 31.82 -33.41 4.98
CA LYS A 131 31.73 -34.88 5.76
C LYS A 131 30.73 -36.13 5.47
N SER A 132 31.06 -37.38 5.06
CA SER A 132 30.14 -38.53 4.54
C SER A 132 28.71 -38.92 5.11
N SER A 133 27.54 -38.93 4.34
CA SER A 133 26.18 -39.69 4.42
C SER A 133 26.00 -40.69 3.28
N LEU A 134 24.79 -41.26 3.28
CA LEU A 134 24.29 -42.24 2.35
C LEU A 134 22.73 -42.16 2.15
N SER A 135 22.01 -41.12 2.61
CA SER A 135 20.54 -41.01 2.40
C SER A 135 20.14 -40.53 0.99
N THR A 136 18.82 -40.44 0.74
CA THR A 136 18.26 -39.77 -0.45
C THR A 136 17.31 -38.58 -0.14
N ASN A 137 17.10 -38.19 1.12
CA ASN A 137 15.93 -37.35 1.51
C ASN A 137 16.29 -35.99 2.10
N TYR A 138 15.58 -34.92 1.72
CA TYR A 138 16.07 -33.59 2.06
C TYR A 138 15.02 -32.46 2.34
N ASN A 139 15.17 -31.72 3.46
CA ASN A 139 14.57 -30.43 3.83
C ASN A 139 15.40 -29.92 5.02
N ASN A 140 16.03 -28.74 5.03
CA ASN A 140 16.59 -28.18 6.28
C ASN A 140 16.37 -26.69 6.49
N ARG A 141 16.40 -26.24 7.76
CA ARG A 141 16.26 -24.81 8.03
C ARG A 141 16.72 -24.31 9.49
N PHE A 142 16.75 -23.00 9.94
CA PHE A 142 17.56 -22.35 11.07
C PHE A 142 17.08 -20.95 11.76
N GLN A 143 17.74 -20.22 12.79
CA GLN A 143 17.84 -18.69 13.19
C GLN A 143 18.73 -18.32 14.50
N LEU A 144 19.01 -17.11 15.23
CA LEU A 144 19.90 -16.80 16.52
C LEU A 144 19.50 -16.13 17.90
N ASP A 145 20.49 -16.15 18.87
CA ASP A 145 20.82 -15.49 20.20
C ASP A 145 21.42 -14.14 20.03
N ASN A 146 21.02 -13.22 20.91
CA ASN A 146 21.05 -11.81 20.66
C ASN A 146 21.85 -11.03 21.79
N ILE A 147 22.89 -11.66 22.42
CA ILE A 147 23.46 -11.33 23.81
C ILE A 147 24.84 -10.65 23.80
N SER A 148 25.66 -11.37 23.08
CA SER A 148 27.11 -11.45 23.08
C SER A 148 27.67 -10.92 21.70
N ASN A 149 28.97 -11.09 21.29
CA ASN A 149 29.54 -10.50 20.02
C ASN A 149 30.96 -11.05 19.58
N PRO A 150 31.32 -11.48 18.31
CA PRO A 150 30.54 -12.09 17.21
C PRO A 150 30.43 -13.63 17.36
N ALA A 151 29.23 -14.01 17.71
CA ALA A 151 28.54 -15.29 17.64
C ALA A 151 28.95 -16.58 16.94
N ASN A 152 27.96 -17.30 16.42
CA ASN A 152 27.50 -18.61 16.92
C ASN A 152 26.30 -19.15 16.01
N ILE A 153 25.67 -20.41 15.95
CA ILE A 153 24.69 -21.12 14.91
C ILE A 153 24.24 -22.64 15.03
N TYR A 154 23.18 -23.34 14.69
CA TYR A 154 22.70 -24.56 15.36
C TYR A 154 21.47 -25.42 14.96
N THR A 155 21.65 -26.66 14.59
CA THR A 155 21.23 -27.17 13.29
C THR A 155 19.58 -27.54 12.86
N VAL A 156 18.70 -27.52 11.66
CA VAL A 156 17.65 -28.46 10.70
C VAL A 156 17.65 -29.77 9.65
N GLY A 157 18.05 -31.10 9.73
CA GLY A 157 17.47 -32.16 8.75
C GLY A 157 17.59 -33.76 8.56
N ASN A 158 18.20 -34.47 7.58
CA ASN A 158 18.23 -35.98 7.41
C ASN A 158 19.54 -36.99 7.44
N PHE A 159 20.47 -37.22 8.44
CA PHE A 159 21.73 -38.06 8.13
C PHE A 159 21.68 -39.63 8.05
N ASN A 160 21.38 -40.28 6.91
CA ASN A 160 21.49 -41.78 6.64
C ASN A 160 20.19 -42.60 6.78
N ASP A 161 19.20 -42.32 5.93
CA ASP A 161 17.79 -41.90 6.23
C ASP A 161 17.53 -41.15 7.50
N SER A 162 18.52 -41.16 8.38
CA SER A 162 18.80 -40.32 9.48
C SER A 162 18.00 -39.06 9.53
N ILE A 163 17.66 -38.53 10.66
CA ILE A 163 17.53 -37.11 10.79
C ILE A 163 18.79 -36.59 11.51
N TYR A 164 19.32 -35.39 11.34
CA TYR A 164 20.47 -34.99 12.17
C TYR A 164 20.53 -33.52 12.40
N VAL A 165 20.89 -33.13 13.63
CA VAL A 165 20.85 -31.81 14.29
C VAL A 165 22.03 -30.92 14.68
N SER A 166 22.15 -29.85 15.63
CA SER A 166 23.56 -29.31 16.08
C SER A 166 24.30 -28.06 16.87
N LYS A 167 25.58 -27.96 17.75
CA LYS A 167 26.97 -26.99 18.18
C LYS A 167 28.29 -26.47 17.17
N ILE A 168 28.69 -25.38 16.29
CA ILE A 168 29.85 -24.81 15.30
C ILE A 168 30.62 -23.30 15.12
N SER A 169 31.92 -22.93 15.34
CA SER A 169 32.59 -21.59 15.55
C SER A 169 32.83 -20.41 14.61
N SER A 170 32.61 -19.17 15.13
CA SER A 170 33.59 -18.12 15.59
C SER A 170 34.83 -17.75 14.73
N ASN A 171 35.33 -18.56 13.81
CA ASN A 171 36.32 -18.27 12.74
C ASN A 171 36.50 -19.55 11.88
N GLY A 172 35.58 -20.54 11.87
CA GLY A 172 35.64 -21.96 11.41
C GLY A 172 36.46 -24.48 12.96
N VAL A 173 36.77 -24.58 14.40
CA VAL A 173 36.68 -25.69 15.52
C VAL A 173 35.30 -26.27 15.79
N VAL A 174 34.82 -27.50 16.44
CA VAL A 174 33.34 -28.30 16.73
C VAL A 174 31.75 -27.85 17.43
N LEU A 175 31.16 -26.85 18.50
CA LEU A 175 31.35 -26.44 20.24
C LEU A 175 31.27 -27.68 21.72
N TRP A 176 30.49 -29.06 22.07
CA TRP A 176 29.15 -30.21 21.51
C TRP A 176 28.31 -30.84 20.00
N GLU A 177 27.88 -32.13 19.47
CA GLU A 177 26.99 -32.79 18.25
C GLU A 177 25.80 -33.96 18.14
N LYS A 178 24.45 -33.88 18.50
CA LYS A 178 23.30 -34.91 18.64
C LYS A 178 22.17 -35.53 17.71
N SER A 179 22.12 -36.87 17.53
CA SER A 179 21.20 -37.78 16.75
C SER A 179 19.91 -38.43 17.38
N VAL A 180 18.65 -38.57 16.92
CA VAL A 180 17.47 -39.18 17.69
C VAL A 180 16.36 -40.11 16.99
N GLY A 181 15.98 -41.41 17.05
CA GLY A 181 14.94 -41.99 16.07
C GLY A 181 15.26 -42.58 14.69
N PRO A 182 14.36 -43.07 13.69
CA PRO A 182 13.90 -42.89 12.17
C PRO A 182 13.17 -41.86 11.17
N GLY A 183 13.63 -40.78 10.44
CA GLY A 183 12.87 -39.79 9.58
C GLY A 183 13.62 -38.57 8.86
N TYR A 184 13.05 -37.36 8.57
CA TYR A 184 13.78 -36.11 8.05
C TYR A 184 13.31 -34.69 8.54
N GLY A 185 14.24 -33.84 9.00
CA GLY A 185 14.04 -32.57 9.72
C GLY A 185 13.55 -31.32 8.98
N THR A 186 13.00 -30.25 9.63
CA THR A 186 12.40 -29.13 8.92
C THR A 186 12.39 -27.55 9.25
N ASP A 187 12.78 -26.78 10.36
CA ASP A 187 13.39 -25.37 10.63
C ASP A 187 13.69 -24.82 12.12
N LEU A 188 14.03 -23.58 12.56
CA LEU A 188 14.27 -22.96 14.04
C LEU A 188 14.68 -21.39 14.43
N PHE A 189 14.77 -20.80 15.69
CA PHE A 189 15.13 -19.33 16.08
C PHE A 189 15.45 -19.04 17.62
N THR A 190 15.80 -17.83 18.18
CA THR A 190 16.15 -17.50 19.61
C THR A 190 16.05 -16.08 20.27
N ASP A 191 16.49 -16.04 21.58
CA ASP A 191 16.74 -14.99 22.61
C ASP A 191 18.10 -14.84 23.43
N ALA A 192 18.06 -14.87 24.80
CA ALA A 192 18.96 -14.26 25.82
C ALA A 192 18.93 -14.74 27.36
N ASN A 193 18.78 -16.05 27.71
CA ASN A 193 19.60 -16.89 28.77
C ASN A 193 20.55 -18.28 28.69
N GLY A 194 21.15 -19.23 27.83
CA GLY A 194 21.52 -19.74 26.45
C GLY A 194 20.85 -20.83 25.48
N ASN A 195 19.59 -21.31 25.58
CA ASN A 195 18.76 -22.55 25.23
C ASN A 195 17.95 -23.04 23.88
N THR A 196 18.34 -24.06 23.04
CA THR A 196 17.80 -24.69 21.70
C THR A 196 16.63 -25.71 21.46
N ALA A 197 15.40 -25.64 21.97
CA ALA A 197 14.20 -26.18 21.28
C ALA A 197 14.30 -26.59 19.77
N ILE A 198 13.68 -27.70 19.20
CA ILE A 198 14.05 -28.27 17.83
C ILE A 198 12.94 -28.96 16.91
N CYS A 199 13.15 -29.43 15.62
CA CYS A 199 12.26 -30.05 14.59
C CYS A 199 12.29 -30.93 13.16
N GLY A 200 11.57 -32.00 12.74
CA GLY A 200 11.19 -32.69 11.39
C GLY A 200 10.68 -34.18 11.41
N ILE A 201 10.56 -35.09 10.34
CA ILE A 201 9.76 -36.37 9.97
C ILE A 201 10.13 -37.66 10.80
N TYR A 202 9.28 -38.78 10.94
CA TYR A 202 9.66 -40.17 11.52
C TYR A 202 8.88 -41.50 11.42
N GLN A 203 9.43 -42.42 10.70
CA GLN A 203 8.97 -43.74 10.36
C GLN A 203 8.62 -44.59 11.64
N ASN A 204 7.36 -45.10 11.75
CA ASN A 204 7.11 -46.48 12.20
C ASN A 204 6.58 -47.26 11.00
N GLY A 205 7.50 -47.71 10.15
CA GLY A 205 7.10 -48.46 8.98
C GLY A 205 6.58 -47.55 7.86
N LEU A 206 5.30 -47.72 7.51
CA LEU A 206 4.65 -47.11 6.34
C LEU A 206 4.07 -45.75 6.68
N ASN A 207 3.56 -45.80 7.90
CA ASN A 207 3.22 -44.74 8.79
C ASN A 207 4.53 -44.34 9.44
N ASN A 208 4.56 -43.08 9.83
CA ASN A 208 5.76 -42.31 9.96
C ASN A 208 5.83 -41.18 11.16
N ASP A 209 5.28 -41.02 12.55
CA ASP A 209 4.14 -40.09 13.46
C ASP A 209 4.66 -39.25 14.50
N TRP A 210 4.25 -37.90 14.80
CA TRP A 210 4.90 -36.56 15.32
C TRP A 210 5.43 -35.81 16.65
N ILE A 211 6.64 -35.21 16.43
CA ILE A 211 7.87 -34.97 17.23
C ILE A 211 7.99 -33.49 17.62
N THR A 212 8.43 -33.14 18.81
CA THR A 212 8.75 -31.81 19.36
C THR A 212 9.82 -31.95 20.44
N GLN A 213 11.04 -31.35 20.49
CA GLN A 213 12.20 -31.43 21.48
C GLN A 213 12.97 -30.13 21.99
N LYS A 214 13.83 -30.17 23.06
CA LYS A 214 14.76 -29.16 23.73
C LYS A 214 15.94 -29.85 24.54
N TYR A 215 17.30 -29.42 24.56
CA TYR A 215 18.76 -29.52 25.24
C TYR A 215 19.77 -28.31 25.92
N SER A 216 21.07 -28.35 26.49
CA SER A 216 21.89 -27.16 27.18
C SER A 216 22.89 -26.27 26.33
N ALA A 217 23.56 -25.08 26.59
CA ALA A 217 24.37 -24.32 25.52
C ALA A 217 25.63 -24.85 24.88
N SER A 218 25.59 -26.14 24.85
CA SER A 218 26.16 -26.85 25.92
C SER A 218 25.68 -28.38 25.83
N GLY A 219 24.37 -28.81 25.74
CA GLY A 219 23.56 -29.74 24.84
C GLY A 219 22.67 -31.06 25.16
N ALA A 220 22.32 -31.60 26.36
CA ALA A 220 21.81 -32.92 27.07
C ALA A 220 20.61 -33.74 26.72
N LEU A 221 19.89 -34.48 27.68
CA LEU A 221 18.47 -34.79 28.25
C LEU A 221 17.48 -33.71 28.97
N ALA A 222 16.36 -33.11 28.43
CA ALA A 222 15.57 -31.95 28.96
C ALA A 222 14.04 -31.98 29.01
N TRP A 223 13.27 -32.73 28.20
CA TRP A 223 11.81 -32.82 28.34
C TRP A 223 10.96 -33.71 27.36
N SER A 224 11.55 -34.64 26.64
CA SER A 224 10.95 -35.76 25.89
C SER A 224 9.39 -36.00 25.77
N ASN A 225 8.80 -36.10 24.54
CA ASN A 225 7.32 -36.01 24.23
C ASN A 225 6.22 -36.83 23.31
N ILE A 226 6.32 -37.98 22.57
CA ILE A 226 5.94 -38.10 21.05
C ILE A 226 4.47 -38.05 20.86
N PHE A 227 3.96 -37.58 19.69
CA PHE A 227 2.55 -37.48 19.35
C PHE A 227 1.95 -38.18 18.10
N ASN A 228 0.82 -38.84 18.31
CA ASN A 228 0.12 -39.76 17.43
C ASN A 228 -1.32 -39.90 17.88
N GLY A 229 -2.01 -40.45 16.86
CA GLY A 229 -3.24 -40.65 16.17
C GLY A 229 -4.02 -41.87 16.38
N ALA A 230 -5.23 -41.45 16.29
CA ALA A 230 -6.19 -41.89 17.17
C ALA A 230 -6.71 -43.22 16.54
N LYS A 231 -6.52 -43.43 15.22
CA LYS A 231 -6.51 -44.75 14.55
C LYS A 231 -5.48 -44.90 13.39
N ASN A 232 -4.37 -44.13 13.40
CA ASN A 232 -3.07 -44.49 12.77
C ASN A 232 -2.85 -44.39 11.20
N GLN A 233 -3.08 -43.24 10.49
CA GLN A 233 -2.57 -42.95 9.11
C GLN A 233 -1.66 -41.72 9.12
N SER A 234 -0.66 -41.57 8.21
CA SER A 234 0.57 -40.72 8.23
C SER A 234 0.67 -39.36 9.00
N ASP A 235 1.57 -38.37 8.67
CA ASP A 235 1.96 -37.01 9.17
C ASP A 235 3.35 -36.26 8.65
N VAL A 236 3.40 -35.23 7.73
CA VAL A 236 4.44 -34.19 7.15
C VAL A 236 4.56 -32.65 7.65
N PRO A 237 5.25 -32.33 8.73
CA PRO A 237 5.61 -30.96 9.25
C PRO A 237 7.10 -30.41 9.01
N LYS A 238 7.51 -29.12 9.35
CA LYS A 238 8.20 -27.90 8.62
C LYS A 238 8.62 -26.34 9.20
N LYS A 239 8.03 -25.31 9.97
CA LYS A 239 8.68 -24.08 10.78
C LYS A 239 8.06 -23.59 12.25
N ILE A 240 8.42 -22.47 13.04
CA ILE A 240 8.26 -22.21 14.55
C ILE A 240 8.29 -20.83 15.38
N MET A 241 7.96 -20.83 16.67
CA MET A 241 8.12 -19.84 17.77
C MET A 241 8.59 -20.31 19.12
N ILE A 242 9.31 -19.48 19.93
CA ILE A 242 9.57 -19.28 21.41
C ILE A 242 9.65 -17.89 22.05
N SER A 243 8.63 -17.50 22.79
CA SER A 243 8.10 -16.14 22.89
C SER A 243 8.75 -15.33 24.02
N THR A 244 8.67 -13.97 24.06
CA THR A 244 9.39 -13.13 25.09
C THR A 244 9.47 -13.76 26.44
N SER A 245 8.40 -14.38 26.95
CA SER A 245 8.48 -14.89 28.29
C SER A 245 9.26 -16.21 28.26
N GLY A 246 8.78 -17.25 27.60
CA GLY A 246 9.66 -18.38 27.36
C GLY A 246 8.99 -19.71 27.11
N GLU A 247 7.72 -19.98 27.47
CA GLU A 247 6.83 -21.04 26.86
C GLU A 247 6.37 -21.02 25.20
N THR A 248 6.29 -22.56 25.20
CA THR A 248 6.31 -23.88 24.24
C THR A 248 5.15 -24.11 23.14
N TYR A 249 5.43 -24.18 21.81
CA TYR A 249 4.59 -23.81 20.65
C TYR A 249 4.97 -24.43 19.23
N THR A 250 4.19 -24.56 18.08
CA THR A 250 3.44 -25.75 17.45
C THR A 250 2.74 -25.85 16.02
N TYR A 251 3.36 -26.32 14.90
CA TYR A 251 2.99 -26.75 13.47
C TYR A 251 2.43 -27.96 12.68
N GLY A 252 1.13 -28.29 12.69
CA GLY A 252 0.70 -29.48 12.05
C GLY A 252 -0.64 -29.63 11.38
N THR A 253 -0.85 -30.86 11.11
CA THR A 253 -1.75 -31.21 10.06
C THR A 253 -2.58 -32.28 10.60
N MET A 254 -3.56 -31.98 11.43
CA MET A 254 -4.46 -33.09 11.72
C MET A 254 -5.14 -33.45 10.42
N ASN A 255 -6.05 -34.34 10.32
CA ASN A 255 -5.84 -35.73 10.10
C ASN A 255 -6.18 -36.32 11.50
N ASP A 256 -7.43 -36.80 11.53
CA ASP A 256 -8.04 -37.73 12.46
C ASP A 256 -9.49 -38.01 11.99
N SER A 257 -9.68 -39.17 11.35
CA SER A 257 -10.93 -39.46 10.66
C SER A 257 -12.15 -39.71 11.55
N ILE A 258 -13.04 -38.71 11.57
CA ILE A 258 -14.47 -38.82 11.94
C ILE A 258 -15.34 -37.94 11.00
N ALA A 259 -15.62 -38.51 9.81
CA ALA A 259 -16.69 -38.21 8.81
C ALA A 259 -16.40 -37.27 7.63
N THR A 260 -16.68 -37.71 6.39
CA THR A 260 -16.70 -36.98 5.08
C THR A 260 -15.36 -36.47 4.54
N PHE A 261 -14.30 -36.75 5.28
CA PHE A 261 -13.21 -35.83 5.26
C PHE A 261 -11.85 -36.58 5.47
N ASN A 262 -11.00 -36.60 4.39
CA ASN A 262 -9.52 -36.84 4.25
C ASN A 262 -8.49 -35.89 4.96
N SER A 263 -8.18 -34.53 4.64
CA SER A 263 -7.50 -33.12 5.12
C SER A 263 -7.60 -32.19 6.57
N GLN A 264 -7.04 -32.16 7.85
CA GLN A 264 -7.30 -31.26 9.07
C GLN A 264 -6.33 -30.68 10.29
N ILE A 265 -5.48 -29.61 10.54
CA ILE A 265 -5.38 -28.12 11.09
C ILE A 265 -5.38 -28.25 12.54
N GLY A 266 -4.32 -27.72 13.15
CA GLY A 266 -4.45 -27.26 14.50
C GLY A 266 -3.39 -26.35 15.06
N ILE A 267 -3.21 -26.44 16.40
CA ILE A 267 -2.23 -25.98 17.42
C ILE A 267 -2.49 -26.93 18.72
N ILE A 268 -1.50 -27.53 19.48
CA ILE A 268 -1.43 -28.13 20.93
C ILE A 268 -0.67 -27.50 22.25
N LYS A 269 0.19 -26.46 22.48
CA LYS A 269 0.77 -25.61 23.59
C LYS A 269 1.19 -26.49 24.87
N TYR A 270 2.37 -26.62 25.57
CA TYR A 270 2.91 -27.59 26.73
C TYR A 270 3.02 -26.55 27.92
N SER A 271 4.00 -26.27 28.81
CA SER A 271 4.33 -24.97 29.62
C SER A 271 5.70 -24.18 29.75
N SER A 272 6.16 -23.64 30.89
CA SER A 272 7.62 -23.48 30.97
C SER A 272 8.26 -24.75 30.72
N SER A 273 7.67 -25.83 31.23
CA SER A 273 8.32 -26.91 31.94
C SER A 273 7.95 -28.30 31.56
N GLY A 274 6.89 -28.55 30.78
CA GLY A 274 6.62 -29.84 30.16
C GLY A 274 5.15 -30.12 29.76
N LEU A 275 4.10 -29.66 30.52
CA LEU A 275 2.83 -30.46 30.79
C LEU A 275 2.10 -30.78 29.54
N GLN A 276 1.07 -31.58 29.67
CA GLN A 276 -0.15 -31.72 28.90
C GLN A 276 -1.53 -30.80 29.42
N LEU A 277 -2.17 -29.61 28.92
CA LEU A 277 -3.33 -28.58 29.29
C LEU A 277 -4.81 -28.55 28.56
N TRP A 278 -5.15 -27.70 27.52
CA TRP A 278 -6.42 -27.55 26.66
C TRP A 278 -6.60 -28.67 25.59
N LYS A 279 -7.54 -28.48 24.64
CA LYS A 279 -7.73 -29.07 23.29
C LYS A 279 -9.04 -28.54 22.65
N THR A 280 -9.03 -28.59 21.32
CA THR A 280 -9.63 -27.57 20.45
C THR A 280 -9.72 -28.06 18.98
N ARG A 281 -10.73 -27.84 18.09
CA ARG A 281 -10.81 -28.51 16.72
C ARG A 281 -11.71 -27.72 15.67
N HIS A 282 -11.19 -27.28 14.48
CA HIS A 282 -11.57 -26.06 13.69
C HIS A 282 -11.88 -26.41 12.24
N ALA A 283 -13.06 -26.08 11.76
CA ALA A 283 -13.47 -26.30 10.38
C ALA A 283 -14.05 -25.05 9.75
N PHE A 284 -14.05 -25.08 8.43
CA PHE A 284 -14.35 -23.93 7.61
C PHE A 284 -15.34 -24.32 6.56
N THR A 285 -16.48 -23.64 6.64
CA THR A 285 -17.47 -23.61 5.57
C THR A 285 -16.80 -23.13 4.28
N GLY A 286 -17.03 -23.85 3.19
CA GLY A 286 -16.00 -23.97 2.18
C GLY A 286 -15.50 -25.40 2.21
N CYS A 287 -14.53 -25.78 3.07
CA CYS A 287 -13.36 -26.76 3.18
C CYS A 287 -13.27 -28.33 3.44
N SER A 288 -13.34 -29.20 2.44
CA SER A 288 -12.93 -30.57 2.34
C SER A 288 -11.45 -30.63 2.42
N ALA A 289 -10.71 -29.60 2.93
CA ALA A 289 -9.25 -29.44 2.93
C ALA A 289 -8.48 -27.83 3.05
N SER A 290 -7.36 -27.11 3.68
CA SER A 290 -6.10 -27.27 4.79
C SER A 290 -4.80 -28.53 5.11
N SER A 291 -3.50 -28.96 4.84
CA SER A 291 -2.53 -29.33 3.69
C SER A 291 -1.08 -28.95 4.11
N ALA A 292 -0.95 -28.20 5.19
CA ALA A 292 0.18 -27.62 5.88
C ALA A 292 1.38 -26.89 5.12
N THR A 293 1.74 -25.65 5.58
CA THR A 293 2.53 -24.58 4.97
C THR A 293 2.79 -23.28 5.92
N ASP A 294 2.47 -21.91 5.87
CA ASP A 294 3.02 -20.73 6.79
C ASP A 294 2.58 -19.70 8.02
N MET A 295 3.38 -19.21 9.06
CA MET A 295 2.97 -18.98 10.57
C MET A 295 3.51 -17.99 11.85
N VAL A 296 3.07 -16.78 12.30
CA VAL A 296 3.84 -15.57 12.89
C VAL A 296 3.39 -14.50 13.93
N ALA A 297 4.26 -13.76 14.66
CA ALA A 297 4.01 -13.10 15.98
C ALA A 297 4.43 -11.71 16.59
N ASP A 298 3.52 -11.01 17.31
CA ASP A 298 3.30 -9.62 17.90
C ASP A 298 4.23 -8.35 18.24
N ALA A 299 4.41 -7.81 19.47
CA ALA A 299 5.83 -7.48 19.99
C ALA A 299 6.29 -7.96 21.43
N THR A 300 5.50 -7.59 22.44
CA THR A 300 5.49 -7.85 23.91
C THR A 300 5.01 -9.24 24.46
N PHE A 301 4.77 -10.21 23.56
CA PHE A 301 3.81 -11.39 23.28
C PHE A 301 2.21 -11.64 22.67
N SER A 302 0.91 -10.94 22.74
CA SER A 302 -0.62 -11.21 23.24
C SER A 302 -2.86 -12.27 21.42
N ASN A 303 -2.99 -12.46 20.03
CA ASN A 303 -2.61 -12.08 18.61
C ASN A 303 -1.97 -13.29 18.06
N PHE A 304 -2.38 -13.85 16.89
CA PHE A 304 -2.02 -15.11 16.23
C PHE A 304 -2.61 -15.55 14.89
N TYR A 305 -1.79 -16.08 13.94
CA TYR A 305 -1.04 -15.48 12.76
C TYR A 305 -0.55 -16.54 11.72
N VAL A 306 -1.21 -17.09 10.66
CA VAL A 306 -0.76 -18.28 9.85
C VAL A 306 -1.44 -18.48 8.35
N CYS A 307 -0.98 -19.22 7.26
CA CYS A 307 -1.57 -19.47 5.84
C CYS A 307 -1.80 -21.00 5.25
N ALA A 308 -2.41 -21.46 4.04
CA ALA A 308 -2.61 -22.88 3.36
C ALA A 308 -3.17 -23.40 1.81
N TYR A 309 -2.67 -24.41 1.00
CA TYR A 309 -3.32 -25.33 -0.08
C TYR A 309 -4.52 -26.19 0.43
N GLY A 310 -5.75 -25.74 0.78
CA GLY A 310 -7.13 -26.42 0.79
C GLY A 310 -8.50 -26.64 -0.21
N SER A 311 -8.65 -27.43 -1.30
CA SER A 311 -9.87 -27.81 -2.17
C SER A 311 -11.34 -27.22 -2.42
N PHE A 312 -11.85 -25.98 -2.57
CA PHE A 312 -13.28 -25.74 -3.10
C PHE A 312 -13.72 -26.17 -4.54
N SER A 313 -14.62 -25.45 -5.24
CA SER A 313 -15.06 -25.80 -6.59
C SER A 313 -15.06 -24.67 -7.62
N PRO A 314 -14.42 -24.78 -8.82
CA PRO A 314 -13.55 -25.85 -9.45
C PRO A 314 -12.01 -26.01 -9.26
N TYR A 315 -11.26 -24.97 -8.93
CA TYR A 315 -9.81 -24.91 -8.58
C TYR A 315 -9.78 -23.98 -7.34
N GLY A 316 -8.84 -23.77 -6.41
CA GLY A 316 -8.86 -23.29 -4.92
C GLY A 316 -9.24 -22.11 -3.96
N GLY A 317 -8.48 -22.07 -2.83
CA GLY A 317 -8.77 -21.16 -1.75
C GLY A 317 -7.68 -20.70 -0.79
N THR A 318 -7.66 -19.44 -0.40
CA THR A 318 -6.95 -18.97 0.78
C THR A 318 -7.80 -18.86 2.05
N VAL A 319 -8.26 -19.82 2.89
CA VAL A 319 -8.58 -19.69 4.42
C VAL A 319 -7.64 -18.67 5.10
N MET A 320 -7.67 -18.31 6.38
CA MET A 320 -6.62 -17.55 7.11
C MET A 320 -7.41 -17.28 8.42
N MET A 321 -7.14 -17.86 9.65
CA MET A 321 -7.85 -17.96 11.00
C MET A 321 -7.56 -17.15 12.37
N LYS A 322 -8.44 -16.29 12.93
CA LYS A 322 -8.17 -15.41 14.08
C LYS A 322 -8.12 -16.16 15.36
N VAL A 323 -7.05 -16.53 16.02
CA VAL A 323 -7.34 -17.35 17.24
C VAL A 323 -7.21 -16.58 18.62
N SER A 324 -7.21 -16.31 19.96
CA SER A 324 -6.69 -15.25 20.88
C SER A 324 -6.18 -15.94 22.12
N SER A 325 -5.07 -15.49 22.71
CA SER A 325 -4.11 -16.47 23.28
C SER A 325 -4.73 -17.74 23.87
N ALA A 326 -5.38 -17.73 24.99
CA ALA A 326 -5.75 -19.02 25.59
C ALA A 326 -6.92 -19.70 24.77
N GLY A 327 -6.83 -20.91 23.99
CA GLY A 327 -7.65 -21.93 23.01
C GLY A 327 -9.24 -22.59 22.86
N ALA A 328 -10.57 -22.30 22.31
CA ALA A 328 -11.78 -21.32 21.71
C ALA A 328 -12.03 -20.06 20.55
N LYS A 329 -12.89 -20.06 19.41
CA LYS A 329 -13.30 -19.04 18.22
C LYS A 329 -13.69 -17.44 18.29
N LEU A 330 -13.24 -16.49 17.33
CA LEU A 330 -13.48 -14.97 17.08
C LEU A 330 -14.11 -14.52 15.71
N TRP A 331 -13.43 -14.51 14.53
CA TRP A 331 -13.98 -14.03 13.22
C TRP A 331 -13.28 -14.62 11.99
N THR A 332 -13.86 -14.59 10.75
CA THR A 332 -13.56 -15.48 9.58
C THR A 332 -13.74 -14.82 8.15
N GLN A 333 -12.72 -14.59 7.25
CA GLN A 333 -12.86 -13.75 6.00
C GLN A 333 -12.53 -14.24 4.56
N THR A 334 -13.48 -14.91 3.86
CA THR A 334 -13.42 -15.60 2.54
C THR A 334 -13.39 -14.75 1.25
N TYR A 335 -12.20 -14.34 0.76
CA TYR A 335 -12.00 -13.65 -0.55
C TYR A 335 -12.17 -14.69 -1.60
N THR A 336 -12.99 -14.54 -2.64
CA THR A 336 -13.06 -15.57 -3.71
C THR A 336 -14.09 -15.11 -4.82
N ASN A 337 -13.65 -14.93 -6.09
CA ASN A 337 -14.25 -14.64 -7.45
C ASN A 337 -14.14 -15.85 -8.51
N ALA A 338 -14.91 -16.16 -9.55
CA ALA A 338 -15.01 -17.58 -10.06
C ALA A 338 -13.99 -18.24 -11.07
N SER A 339 -12.81 -17.71 -11.42
CA SER A 339 -12.16 -18.17 -12.67
C SER A 339 -10.79 -18.84 -12.51
N ASN A 340 -10.33 -19.16 -11.28
CA ASN A 340 -8.90 -19.18 -11.09
C ASN A 340 -8.26 -19.91 -9.85
N GLY A 341 -7.48 -21.02 -10.02
CA GLY A 341 -6.41 -21.75 -9.25
C GLY A 341 -5.51 -21.19 -8.09
N PHE A 342 -5.71 -20.07 -7.39
CA PHE A 342 -5.15 -19.75 -6.05
C PHE A 342 -4.01 -20.66 -5.33
N SER A 343 -2.72 -20.98 -5.74
CA SER A 343 -1.59 -21.72 -4.98
C SER A 343 -0.65 -21.63 -3.61
N PRO A 344 -0.50 -20.75 -2.52
CA PRO A 344 0.51 -20.77 -1.34
C PRO A 344 2.07 -20.75 -1.16
N VAL A 345 2.94 -19.80 -0.71
CA VAL A 345 4.34 -20.25 -0.28
C VAL A 345 5.00 -19.24 0.78
N SER A 346 4.36 -18.43 1.74
CA SER A 346 4.99 -17.40 2.78
C SER A 346 4.57 -16.97 4.27
N MET A 347 5.14 -15.91 4.97
CA MET A 347 4.75 -15.04 6.23
C MET A 347 5.73 -14.17 7.20
N GLY A 348 5.38 -13.08 7.96
CA GLY A 348 6.15 -11.98 8.68
C GLY A 348 5.53 -11.12 9.86
N ILE A 349 6.08 -10.11 10.61
CA ILE A 349 5.38 -9.15 11.57
C ILE A 349 5.86 -7.63 11.73
N ASP A 350 4.92 -6.55 11.72
CA ASP A 350 4.94 -5.14 12.21
C ASP A 350 4.46 -4.89 13.72
N ALA A 351 4.69 -3.98 14.68
CA ALA A 351 4.63 -2.54 15.12
C ALA A 351 3.32 -1.79 15.27
N ALA A 352 2.25 -2.37 14.78
CA ALA A 352 0.91 -1.86 14.76
C ALA A 352 -0.25 -2.69 15.37
N SER A 353 -0.37 -3.99 14.97
CA SER A 353 -1.72 -4.57 14.61
C SER A 353 -2.00 -5.77 13.48
N ASN A 354 -1.79 -6.04 12.12
CA ASN A 354 -2.16 -6.02 10.62
C ASN A 354 -1.18 -7.17 9.87
N THR A 355 -1.38 -8.13 8.83
CA THR A 355 -0.67 -9.30 8.01
C THR A 355 -0.23 -9.53 6.43
N TYR A 356 0.93 -9.28 5.81
CA TYR A 356 1.40 -9.48 4.40
C TYR A 356 1.68 -10.95 3.91
N VAL A 357 0.69 -11.67 3.30
CA VAL A 357 0.34 -13.08 2.78
C VAL A 357 0.70 -13.64 1.37
N THR A 358 1.95 -13.93 0.87
CA THR A 358 2.65 -14.22 -0.52
C THR A 358 2.86 -15.51 -1.47
N GLY A 359 3.11 -15.50 -2.85
CA GLY A 359 2.90 -16.76 -3.74
C GLY A 359 3.06 -17.30 -5.31
N ASN A 360 2.05 -17.91 -6.05
CA ASN A 360 1.72 -18.88 -7.23
C ASN A 360 0.15 -19.24 -7.76
N ASN A 361 -0.75 -18.32 -8.15
CA ASN A 361 -1.91 -18.15 -9.14
C ASN A 361 -2.23 -18.66 -10.64
N ASN A 362 -2.47 -19.96 -11.03
CA ASN A 362 -3.17 -20.64 -12.14
C ASN A 362 -3.84 -19.75 -13.30
N SER A 363 -3.58 -18.50 -13.65
CA SER A 363 -4.10 -17.55 -14.66
C SER A 363 -4.41 -18.03 -16.16
N THR A 364 -5.42 -18.87 -16.48
CA THR A 364 -5.98 -19.19 -17.87
C THR A 364 -6.38 -18.04 -18.86
N VAL A 365 -6.38 -16.76 -18.49
CA VAL A 365 -7.01 -15.56 -19.09
C VAL A 365 -6.10 -14.36 -18.92
N VAL A 366 -5.85 -13.69 -20.05
CA VAL A 366 -4.74 -12.74 -20.18
C VAL A 366 -4.54 -11.82 -18.97
N PRO A 367 -3.34 -11.91 -18.37
CA PRO A 367 -2.12 -12.49 -18.96
C PRO A 367 -1.88 -13.98 -18.44
N VAL A 368 -1.07 -14.87 -19.09
CA VAL A 368 -1.27 -16.37 -19.07
C VAL A 368 0.00 -17.22 -18.76
N GLY A 369 -0.03 -17.72 -17.53
CA GLY A 369 0.80 -18.67 -16.77
C GLY A 369 0.89 -18.15 -15.32
N ASN A 370 1.58 -18.88 -14.49
CA ASN A 370 1.75 -18.75 -13.04
C ASN A 370 2.20 -17.36 -12.46
N ASN A 371 1.93 -16.07 -12.80
CA ASN A 371 2.51 -14.67 -12.46
C ASN A 371 2.88 -14.02 -11.02
N ILE A 372 2.68 -12.73 -10.68
CA ILE A 372 2.74 -12.34 -9.24
C ILE A 372 1.48 -11.73 -8.60
N PHE A 373 1.38 -11.78 -7.27
CA PHE A 373 0.25 -11.37 -6.43
C PHE A 373 0.73 -10.28 -5.23
N LEU A 374 -0.02 -9.64 -4.23
CA LEU A 374 0.20 -9.08 -2.81
C LEU A 374 -1.19 -8.78 -1.99
N ILE A 375 -1.54 -8.78 -0.66
CA ILE A 375 -2.96 -8.60 -0.02
C ILE A 375 -3.07 -7.65 1.33
N LYS A 376 -4.19 -7.22 2.02
CA LYS A 376 -4.33 -6.61 3.44
C LYS A 376 -5.54 -7.07 4.24
N VAL A 377 -5.48 -7.13 5.56
CA VAL A 377 -6.48 -7.76 6.42
C VAL A 377 -6.74 -6.95 7.77
N ALA A 378 -7.88 -6.42 8.21
CA ALA A 378 -7.94 -5.55 9.37
C ALA A 378 -7.67 -6.29 10.66
N PRO A 379 -7.12 -5.69 11.67
CA PRO A 379 -7.44 -6.03 13.54
C PRO A 379 -8.92 -6.09 13.95
N SER A 380 -9.54 -5.15 14.66
CA SER A 380 -10.97 -5.16 15.05
C SER A 380 -12.15 -5.86 14.26
N ASN A 381 -12.17 -6.20 12.93
CA ASN A 381 -13.45 -6.52 12.14
C ASN A 381 -13.56 -7.68 11.05
N GLY A 382 -13.13 -7.51 9.75
CA GLY A 382 -13.09 -8.50 8.65
C GLY A 382 -13.28 -7.87 7.23
N ALA A 383 -12.42 -7.00 6.65
CA ALA A 383 -12.75 -6.00 5.56
C ALA A 383 -11.67 -5.26 4.61
N ILE A 384 -11.46 -5.46 3.29
CA ILE A 384 -10.52 -6.31 2.39
C ILE A 384 -10.32 -5.10 1.19
N THR A 385 -9.23 -4.85 0.37
CA THR A 385 -9.08 -3.72 -0.72
C THR A 385 -7.83 -3.65 -1.76
N SER A 386 -7.82 -4.19 -3.01
CA SER A 386 -6.58 -4.67 -3.77
C SER A 386 -5.83 -3.79 -4.84
N TYR A 387 -4.53 -4.13 -5.12
CA TYR A 387 -3.66 -3.84 -6.34
C TYR A 387 -4.20 -4.78 -7.43
N PRO A 388 -3.82 -4.51 -8.66
CA PRO A 388 -3.65 -5.53 -9.66
C PRO A 388 -2.18 -5.97 -9.72
N VAL A 389 -2.07 -7.24 -10.05
CA VAL A 389 -1.02 -7.94 -10.71
C VAL A 389 -0.06 -6.87 -11.45
N PHE A 390 1.09 -6.46 -10.84
CA PHE A 390 2.27 -5.67 -11.37
C PHE A 390 2.75 -6.45 -12.52
N ASP A 391 3.44 -5.85 -13.46
CA ASP A 391 3.67 -6.60 -14.62
C ASP A 391 5.30 -6.33 -14.96
N ASN A 392 6.25 -7.26 -15.43
CA ASN A 392 7.61 -7.10 -16.13
C ASN A 392 7.80 -6.73 -17.70
N GLN A 393 7.16 -7.30 -18.78
CA GLN A 393 7.24 -6.81 -20.24
C GLN A 393 5.92 -6.27 -20.90
N ASN A 394 5.65 -4.93 -20.99
CA ASN A 394 4.28 -4.27 -21.05
C ASN A 394 3.28 -4.70 -22.16
N ASN A 395 3.07 -6.00 -22.46
CA ASN A 395 2.63 -6.39 -23.80
C ASN A 395 1.94 -7.76 -24.10
N GLY A 396 1.78 -8.70 -23.16
CA GLY A 396 0.80 -9.80 -23.17
C GLY A 396 1.23 -11.12 -23.81
N GLY A 397 2.18 -11.84 -23.21
CA GLY A 397 2.64 -13.14 -23.67
C GLY A 397 3.61 -14.01 -22.82
N GLY A 398 3.18 -14.65 -21.73
CA GLY A 398 3.61 -16.03 -21.47
C GLY A 398 4.79 -16.27 -20.52
N ALA A 399 4.95 -15.48 -19.48
CA ALA A 399 6.01 -15.48 -18.49
C ALA A 399 6.05 -16.32 -17.12
N ASP A 400 6.30 -17.66 -17.03
CA ASP A 400 6.87 -18.46 -15.88
C ASP A 400 7.81 -17.81 -14.85
N ASP A 401 7.24 -16.88 -14.05
CA ASP A 401 7.65 -16.36 -12.74
C ASP A 401 7.83 -17.64 -11.80
N TYR A 402 7.87 -17.60 -10.45
CA TYR A 402 7.99 -18.79 -9.48
C TYR A 402 8.17 -18.81 -7.84
N ALA A 403 7.99 -17.93 -6.84
CA ALA A 403 8.93 -17.80 -5.61
C ALA A 403 9.49 -19.02 -4.68
N VAL A 404 10.02 -19.15 -3.40
CA VAL A 404 9.81 -20.27 -2.35
C VAL A 404 9.58 -19.86 -0.71
N LYS A 405 8.97 -18.67 -0.16
CA LYS A 405 8.90 -17.77 1.14
C LYS A 405 8.62 -15.98 1.07
N ILE A 406 8.90 -14.73 1.87
CA ILE A 406 8.98 -12.99 2.06
C ILE A 406 10.00 -12.10 3.22
N HIS A 407 10.83 -11.00 3.56
CA HIS A 407 11.73 -10.74 4.96
C HIS A 407 12.27 -9.40 5.88
N MET A 408 12.20 -8.71 7.26
CA MET A 408 11.78 -8.44 8.91
C MET A 408 12.60 -7.34 9.89
N ASP A 409 13.10 -6.10 9.56
CA ASP A 409 14.30 -5.17 10.03
C ASP A 409 14.14 -4.41 11.41
N ASN A 410 14.45 -3.06 11.50
CA ASN A 410 13.96 -2.12 12.55
C ASN A 410 13.12 -0.78 12.20
N THR A 411 12.55 -0.62 10.98
CA THR A 411 11.49 0.23 10.33
C THR A 411 10.15 -0.30 9.54
N GLY A 412 9.80 -1.59 9.25
CA GLY A 412 9.08 -2.38 8.14
C GLY A 412 9.35 -2.59 6.54
N HIS A 413 9.81 -2.71 5.25
CA HIS A 413 9.14 -2.49 3.87
C HIS A 413 9.19 -3.69 2.85
N PRO A 414 8.41 -4.20 1.80
CA PRO A 414 8.57 -5.59 1.25
C PRO A 414 9.89 -6.18 0.77
N HIS A 415 10.28 -7.32 0.21
CA HIS A 415 11.51 -8.13 0.61
C HIS A 415 11.69 -9.85 0.73
N ILE A 416 10.97 -11.09 0.45
CA ILE A 416 10.91 -12.54 -0.39
C ILE A 416 12.22 -13.17 -1.10
N SER A 417 12.25 -14.30 -1.79
CA SER A 417 13.25 -14.63 -2.90
C SER A 417 12.54 -15.20 -4.16
N GLY A 418 12.77 -14.96 -5.48
CA GLY A 418 11.98 -15.55 -6.70
C GLY A 418 12.33 -16.68 -7.88
N TYR A 419 12.13 -16.42 -9.21
CA TYR A 419 12.23 -17.11 -10.56
C TYR A 419 11.47 -16.63 -11.83
N THR A 420 11.97 -15.65 -12.62
CA THR A 420 11.68 -15.28 -14.03
C THR A 420 11.77 -16.29 -15.18
N ASN A 421 12.24 -15.99 -16.47
CA ASN A 421 12.20 -16.68 -17.85
C ASN A 421 13.16 -16.23 -18.95
N VAL A 422 13.90 -15.13 -18.78
CA VAL A 422 13.82 -14.18 -19.89
C VAL A 422 15.09 -13.60 -20.35
N PHE A 423 15.65 -12.74 -19.52
CA PHE A 423 16.73 -11.87 -19.86
C PHE A 423 17.79 -12.80 -20.47
N ASN A 424 18.01 -12.66 -21.79
CA ASN A 424 18.88 -13.48 -22.63
C ASN A 424 18.37 -14.92 -23.17
N TYR A 425 17.63 -15.88 -22.52
CA TYR A 425 17.14 -17.29 -22.99
C TYR A 425 18.09 -18.67 -23.19
N THR A 426 17.82 -19.91 -22.62
CA THR A 426 18.73 -21.04 -21.99
C THR A 426 18.28 -22.19 -20.99
N GLY A 427 18.36 -22.10 -19.63
CA GLY A 427 18.37 -23.24 -18.63
C GLY A 427 18.84 -23.05 -17.13
N ASN A 428 17.96 -22.60 -16.21
CA ASN A 428 18.09 -22.05 -14.82
C ASN A 428 18.49 -20.53 -14.16
N ASP A 429 18.25 -19.08 -14.27
CA ASP A 429 18.72 -17.64 -13.60
C ASP A 429 18.00 -16.49 -12.51
N LEU A 430 18.32 -15.26 -11.85
CA LEU A 430 17.79 -14.59 -10.47
C LEU A 430 16.82 -13.25 -10.02
N LEU A 431 16.06 -12.90 -8.82
CA LEU A 431 14.73 -12.08 -8.23
C LEU A 431 14.83 -11.93 -6.66
N LEU A 432 14.84 -10.68 -6.21
CA LEU A 432 14.14 -10.24 -5.00
C LEU A 432 13.00 -9.34 -5.31
N LEU A 433 12.52 -8.43 -4.43
CA LEU A 433 11.27 -7.59 -4.35
C LEU A 433 11.54 -6.38 -3.34
N ARG A 434 10.71 -5.94 -2.33
CA ARG A 434 10.11 -4.61 -1.84
C ARG A 434 8.55 -4.55 -1.81
N PHE A 435 7.85 -3.77 -0.99
CA PHE A 435 6.43 -3.24 -1.01
C PHE A 435 6.28 -2.19 0.11
N THR A 436 5.09 -1.60 0.45
CA THR A 436 4.88 -0.34 1.19
C THR A 436 5.64 -0.26 2.57
N ASN A 437 5.38 0.68 3.49
CA ASN A 437 4.48 0.42 4.65
C ASN A 437 3.03 0.25 4.14
N SER A 438 2.66 1.06 3.13
CA SER A 438 1.31 1.22 2.63
C SER A 438 0.81 0.17 1.62
N PHE A 439 1.61 -0.59 0.79
CA PHE A 439 1.50 -1.30 -0.61
C PHE A 439 1.51 -0.69 -2.19
N THR A 440 2.44 0.06 -2.93
CA THR A 440 2.58 0.22 -4.50
C THR A 440 4.03 0.40 -5.10
N LEU A 441 4.37 -0.22 -6.24
CA LEU A 441 5.68 -0.75 -6.70
C LEU A 441 7.01 0.00 -6.88
N ASP A 442 8.07 -0.47 -6.24
CA ASP A 442 9.07 0.46 -5.73
C ASP A 442 10.63 0.16 -5.79
N TRP A 443 11.39 -0.92 -6.22
CA TRP A 443 12.56 -1.34 -7.17
C TRP A 443 11.91 -2.50 -7.94
N GLN A 444 12.71 -3.14 -8.79
CA GLN A 444 13.01 -4.49 -9.19
C GLN A 444 14.64 -4.36 -9.42
N SER A 445 15.66 -5.28 -9.35
CA SER A 445 17.08 -5.15 -9.95
C SER A 445 17.99 -6.47 -9.98
N THR A 446 19.04 -7.03 -10.75
CA THR A 446 19.95 -6.83 -12.00
C THR A 446 21.13 -7.87 -12.21
N TYR A 447 21.14 -9.18 -11.79
CA TYR A 447 22.34 -10.06 -11.73
C TYR A 447 22.34 -11.46 -12.37
N ASP A 448 23.20 -11.71 -13.38
CA ASP A 448 24.23 -10.88 -14.05
C ASP A 448 25.62 -11.61 -14.10
N SER A 449 25.67 -12.96 -13.96
CA SER A 449 26.72 -13.83 -13.36
C SER A 449 27.82 -14.41 -14.26
N GLN A 450 29.09 -14.36 -13.84
CA GLN A 450 30.21 -14.56 -14.80
C GLN A 450 30.30 -15.95 -15.48
N TYR A 451 29.37 -16.88 -15.22
CA TYR A 451 29.51 -18.29 -15.57
C TYR A 451 28.68 -18.79 -16.72
N ASN A 452 27.62 -18.07 -17.12
CA ASN A 452 26.81 -18.49 -18.26
C ASN A 452 26.16 -19.89 -18.08
N GLY A 453 25.66 -20.14 -16.87
CA GLY A 453 24.67 -21.12 -16.48
C GLY A 453 23.96 -20.59 -15.21
N GLY A 454 22.83 -21.19 -14.88
CA GLY A 454 21.75 -20.65 -14.04
C GLY A 454 21.94 -20.40 -12.54
N ASP A 455 20.93 -20.18 -11.69
CA ASP A 455 21.04 -19.35 -10.51
C ASP A 455 19.83 -19.12 -9.44
N LEU A 456 18.85 -20.02 -8.91
CA LEU A 456 17.43 -20.21 -8.24
C LEU A 456 17.14 -19.90 -6.70
N GLY A 457 16.77 -18.70 -6.29
CA GLY A 457 16.83 -18.07 -4.92
C GLY A 457 16.42 -18.67 -3.56
N LYS A 458 17.31 -19.50 -2.98
CA LYS A 458 16.92 -20.30 -1.83
C LYS A 458 16.74 -19.89 -0.36
N ARG A 459 17.20 -18.80 0.34
CA ARG A 459 16.91 -18.72 1.82
C ARG A 459 16.95 -17.50 2.82
N GLY A 460 16.54 -17.53 4.16
CA GLY A 460 16.21 -16.31 5.04
C GLY A 460 16.06 -16.05 6.67
N PHE A 461 16.53 -14.92 7.43
CA PHE A 461 16.41 -14.22 8.87
C PHE A 461 16.15 -12.62 9.06
N ILE A 462 16.32 -11.75 10.15
CA ILE A 462 16.86 -10.26 10.18
C ILE A 462 17.67 -9.58 11.41
N ASP A 463 18.30 -8.34 11.22
CA ASP A 463 18.86 -7.14 12.05
C ASP A 463 18.36 -5.57 12.03
N PRO A 464 18.90 -4.57 12.88
CA PRO A 464 18.85 -2.95 13.04
C PRO A 464 19.63 -1.48 12.50
N ALA A 465 20.71 -0.93 11.67
CA ALA A 465 21.86 -1.11 10.53
C ALA A 465 21.76 -1.01 8.90
N GLY A 466 21.24 -2.02 8.10
CA GLY A 466 20.08 -2.17 7.12
C GLY A 466 19.74 -3.52 6.37
N ASN A 467 20.70 -4.18 5.80
CA ASN A 467 20.81 -5.00 4.57
C ASN A 467 20.10 -6.49 4.43
N PHE A 468 19.50 -7.01 3.37
CA PHE A 468 18.95 -8.41 3.25
C PHE A 468 19.79 -9.66 2.95
N TYR A 469 20.58 -10.25 3.80
CA TYR A 469 21.36 -11.47 3.48
C TYR A 469 20.80 -12.75 2.83
N VAL A 470 20.35 -12.83 1.55
CA VAL A 470 19.78 -14.05 0.86
C VAL A 470 20.73 -15.19 0.40
N GLY A 471 20.30 -16.49 0.41
CA GLY A 471 21.06 -17.75 0.14
C GLY A 471 20.58 -18.88 -0.84
N GLY A 472 21.26 -19.30 -1.95
CA GLY A 472 20.71 -20.35 -2.87
C GLY A 472 21.47 -21.59 -3.46
N THR A 473 21.60 -21.72 -4.83
CA THR A 473 22.15 -22.63 -5.99
C THR A 473 22.56 -22.03 -7.73
N VAL A 474 23.71 -22.02 -8.63
CA VAL A 474 24.45 -21.32 -9.93
C VAL A 474 25.24 -21.82 -11.31
N ASP A 475 24.91 -22.03 -12.60
CA ASP A 475 25.61 -23.10 -13.40
C ASP A 475 26.93 -22.56 -13.97
N ASN A 476 28.07 -23.10 -13.51
CA ASN A 476 29.22 -23.02 -14.39
C ASN A 476 29.00 -23.92 -15.62
N ASN A 477 29.41 -23.38 -16.78
CA ASN A 477 29.24 -23.83 -18.19
C ASN A 477 29.33 -25.35 -18.49
N ASN A 478 29.59 -26.22 -17.52
CA ASN A 478 30.03 -27.60 -17.71
C ASN A 478 28.99 -28.66 -17.26
N THR A 479 27.82 -28.23 -16.72
CA THR A 479 26.70 -28.95 -16.06
C THR A 479 26.73 -29.03 -14.53
N GLN A 480 27.21 -27.95 -13.89
CA GLN A 480 28.17 -28.12 -12.83
C GLN A 480 28.08 -27.21 -11.58
N ARG A 481 27.08 -27.56 -10.73
CA ARG A 481 26.75 -27.19 -9.33
C ARG A 481 27.76 -26.93 -8.03
N ASP A 482 28.04 -25.72 -7.34
CA ASP A 482 28.69 -25.23 -5.93
C ASP A 482 27.74 -24.28 -5.15
N LEU A 483 28.24 -23.32 -4.34
CA LEU A 483 27.80 -22.52 -3.16
C LEU A 483 27.98 -21.00 -3.57
N SER A 484 27.65 -19.92 -2.86
CA SER A 484 27.81 -18.48 -3.28
C SER A 484 26.91 -17.71 -2.38
N PHE A 485 27.24 -16.52 -1.89
CA PHE A 485 26.53 -15.68 -0.88
C PHE A 485 26.44 -14.29 -1.53
N SER A 486 25.85 -13.22 -0.99
CA SER A 486 26.01 -11.83 -1.47
C SER A 486 25.15 -10.84 -0.71
N LYS A 487 25.63 -9.57 -0.56
CA LYS A 487 25.50 -8.53 0.53
C LYS A 487 24.28 -7.50 0.43
N TYR A 488 23.25 -7.56 -0.41
CA TYR A 488 22.33 -6.43 -0.78
C TYR A 488 22.08 -5.19 0.23
N ASP A 489 22.44 -3.93 -0.12
CA ASP A 489 22.10 -2.70 0.64
C ASP A 489 20.58 -2.19 0.46
N THR A 490 20.12 -0.96 0.79
CA THR A 490 18.73 -0.39 0.73
C THR A 490 17.76 -0.17 -0.60
N TRP A 491 17.60 0.64 -1.77
CA TRP A 491 18.25 1.67 -2.87
C TRP A 491 19.02 0.96 -4.03
N GLY A 492 19.12 -0.36 -4.10
CA GLY A 492 19.25 -1.12 -5.36
C GLY A 492 20.67 -1.44 -5.80
N ASN A 493 21.66 -1.06 -5.01
CA ASN A 493 23.07 -1.12 -5.38
C ASN A 493 23.79 -2.32 -4.83
N LEU A 494 23.89 -3.37 -5.69
CA LEU A 494 24.71 -4.62 -5.83
C LEU A 494 26.27 -4.49 -5.34
N LYS A 495 27.05 -4.45 -4.14
CA LYS A 495 28.57 -4.04 -3.71
C LYS A 495 30.09 -4.73 -3.64
N TRP A 496 30.42 -6.00 -3.96
CA TRP A 496 31.64 -6.96 -3.94
C TRP A 496 31.53 -8.53 -4.29
N SER A 497 32.41 -9.37 -4.94
CA SER A 497 31.99 -10.81 -5.31
C SER A 497 32.91 -12.07 -5.58
N ASN A 498 32.37 -13.34 -5.53
CA ASN A 498 33.05 -14.58 -5.05
C ASN A 498 32.66 -16.09 -5.43
N PRO A 499 32.98 -16.62 -6.63
CA PRO A 499 32.96 -18.07 -6.94
C PRO A 499 33.92 -19.02 -6.20
N PHE A 500 33.56 -20.15 -5.54
CA PHE A 500 34.53 -21.03 -4.82
C PHE A 500 34.53 -22.56 -5.07
N ASP A 501 34.97 -22.90 -6.27
CA ASP A 501 35.62 -24.17 -6.58
C ASP A 501 36.59 -24.73 -5.51
N PHE A 502 36.47 -26.05 -5.35
CA PHE A 502 37.31 -26.82 -4.43
C PHE A 502 37.76 -28.23 -4.91
N GLY A 503 37.46 -28.67 -6.14
CA GLY A 503 38.04 -29.78 -6.95
C GLY A 503 37.46 -31.22 -7.24
N ASN A 504 36.22 -31.69 -6.94
CA ASN A 504 35.73 -33.10 -7.20
C ASN A 504 34.37 -33.29 -7.98
N THR A 505 33.25 -33.83 -7.42
CA THR A 505 31.80 -33.78 -7.92
C THR A 505 30.79 -34.25 -6.78
N TYR A 506 29.48 -33.96 -6.46
CA TYR A 506 28.32 -32.96 -6.63
C TYR A 506 27.98 -32.11 -5.33
N ASN A 507 27.42 -30.85 -5.22
CA ASN A 507 27.37 -29.96 -3.99
C ASN A 507 26.07 -29.17 -3.40
N ASP A 508 24.75 -29.36 -3.79
CA ASP A 508 23.40 -28.84 -3.20
C ASP A 508 23.40 -28.46 -1.78
N PHE A 509 22.44 -27.58 -1.46
CA PHE A 509 21.86 -26.96 -0.27
C PHE A 509 20.58 -27.65 0.35
N TYR A 510 20.44 -27.21 1.58
CA TYR A 510 19.80 -27.64 2.79
C TYR A 510 19.75 -26.57 3.98
N ASP A 511 20.65 -26.24 4.95
CA ASP A 511 20.29 -25.35 6.17
C ASP A 511 21.06 -24.10 6.70
N MET A 512 20.45 -22.99 7.21
CA MET A 512 21.08 -21.81 7.86
C MET A 512 20.01 -19.75 9.95
N ASP A 513 20.67 -18.71 10.58
CA ASP A 513 21.94 -18.52 11.34
C ASP A 513 22.75 -17.12 11.40
N VAL A 514 22.64 -16.05 12.33
CA VAL A 514 22.62 -14.49 12.34
C VAL A 514 23.50 -13.58 13.36
N ASP A 515 24.79 -13.84 13.62
CA ASP A 515 25.61 -13.86 14.89
C ASP A 515 25.53 -12.74 16.05
N ASN A 516 26.46 -11.79 16.39
CA ASN A 516 26.09 -10.38 16.82
C ASN A 516 27.08 -9.17 16.48
N ASN A 517 27.55 -9.10 15.23
CA ASN A 517 28.46 -8.31 14.28
C ASN A 517 28.18 -8.35 12.65
N PHE A 518 26.98 -8.71 12.05
CA PHE A 518 26.52 -9.36 10.75
C PHE A 518 26.77 -10.77 10.11
N SER A 519 27.12 -11.96 10.54
CA SER A 519 27.64 -13.21 9.81
C SER A 519 26.95 -14.80 9.76
N ILE A 520 27.76 -15.16 8.61
CA ILE A 520 27.70 -16.31 7.50
C ILE A 520 27.60 -18.01 7.55
N TYR A 521 26.74 -18.90 8.17
CA TYR A 521 26.94 -20.31 8.60
C TYR A 521 25.77 -21.37 8.23
N SER A 522 26.01 -22.41 7.39
CA SER A 522 25.18 -23.39 6.57
C SER A 522 25.10 -25.09 6.39
N ILE A 523 25.37 -26.22 7.08
CA ILE A 523 26.37 -27.45 7.20
C ILE A 523 26.57 -28.33 5.89
N GLY A 524 27.69 -29.01 5.16
CA GLY A 524 28.07 -29.81 3.62
C GLY A 524 27.40 -30.80 2.25
N VAL A 525 26.15 -31.21 1.54
CA VAL A 525 25.42 -32.48 0.64
C VAL A 525 26.52 -33.07 -0.33
N ASN A 526 27.81 -32.67 -0.45
CA ASN A 526 28.88 -33.25 -1.33
C ASN A 526 28.66 -34.70 -1.79
N SER A 527 28.05 -34.82 -2.92
CA SER A 527 27.12 -35.89 -3.07
C SER A 527 27.74 -37.18 -3.62
N ALA A 528 29.04 -37.23 -3.95
CA ALA A 528 29.70 -38.47 -4.45
C ALA A 528 30.43 -39.29 -3.38
N THR A 529 30.47 -38.74 -2.17
CA THR A 529 31.18 -39.24 -0.98
C THR A 529 30.31 -39.21 0.27
N GLY A 530 29.18 -38.52 0.20
CA GLY A 530 28.40 -38.13 1.34
C GLY A 530 29.01 -36.95 2.10
N GLN A 531 30.06 -36.27 1.64
CA GLN A 531 30.77 -35.31 2.45
C GLN A 531 30.02 -34.01 2.97
N LYS A 532 29.35 -33.94 4.14
CA LYS A 532 28.69 -32.86 4.99
C LYS A 532 29.50 -31.81 5.86
N ASP A 533 30.26 -30.87 5.29
CA ASP A 533 31.10 -29.86 5.95
C ASP A 533 30.73 -28.20 5.64
N ILE A 534 30.83 -26.90 6.20
CA ILE A 534 31.60 -26.00 7.24
C ILE A 534 32.02 -24.67 6.70
N ILE A 535 31.25 -24.12 5.78
CA ILE A 535 31.66 -22.92 5.16
C ILE A 535 31.62 -21.65 5.93
N LYS A 536 32.60 -21.22 6.69
CA LYS A 536 32.49 -19.88 7.44
C LYS A 536 33.25 -18.99 6.35
N VAL A 537 33.16 -17.67 6.22
CA VAL A 537 33.80 -16.64 5.43
C VAL A 537 33.97 -15.21 6.39
N ASP A 538 34.16 -13.82 6.06
CA ASP A 538 34.17 -12.50 6.96
C ASP A 538 32.94 -11.45 7.12
N SER A 539 33.10 -10.09 7.50
CA SER A 539 32.32 -8.77 7.14
C SER A 539 32.95 -7.57 6.24
N SER A 540 33.89 -7.81 5.30
CA SER A 540 34.41 -7.05 4.08
C SER A 540 34.93 -7.87 2.79
N GLY A 541 34.41 -9.08 2.38
CA GLY A 541 35.14 -10.26 1.71
C GLY A 541 35.56 -11.70 2.37
N ASN A 542 36.73 -12.08 3.01
CA ASN A 542 37.99 -12.92 2.78
C ASN A 542 38.15 -14.15 3.77
N LEU A 543 39.30 -15.01 4.03
CA LEU A 543 39.66 -16.55 4.50
C LEU A 543 40.47 -17.08 5.80
N SER A 544 39.75 -17.34 6.95
CA SER A 544 39.83 -18.19 8.20
C SER A 544 39.83 -19.82 8.27
N TRP A 545 38.84 -20.75 7.99
CA TRP A 545 38.91 -22.32 8.00
C TRP A 545 37.79 -23.43 7.53
N THR A 546 38.11 -24.62 6.96
CA THR A 546 37.20 -25.83 6.83
C THR A 546 37.27 -26.82 8.06
N SER A 547 36.48 -27.92 8.21
CA SER A 547 36.53 -28.96 9.34
C SER A 547 35.84 -30.34 8.97
N LEU A 548 35.14 -31.16 9.82
CA LEU A 548 34.22 -32.32 9.42
C LEU A 548 33.06 -32.83 10.39
N THR A 549 31.78 -32.82 9.97
CA THR A 549 30.51 -33.08 10.77
C THR A 549 29.99 -34.49 11.15
N ALA A 550 28.70 -34.71 11.47
CA ALA A 550 27.95 -35.96 11.31
C ALA A 550 26.67 -35.83 10.48
N GLY A 551 26.33 -34.68 9.97
CA GLY A 551 25.03 -34.41 9.36
C GLY A 551 24.69 -32.98 8.97
N LEU A 552 23.50 -32.51 9.39
CA LEU A 552 22.35 -31.98 8.65
C LEU A 552 21.81 -30.62 8.99
N ALA A 553 20.99 -30.59 9.99
CA ALA A 553 20.36 -29.39 10.42
C ALA A 553 21.28 -28.22 10.71
N LEU A 554 20.96 -26.82 10.54
CA LEU A 554 21.03 -25.26 11.04
C LEU A 554 20.60 -24.32 12.40
N LYS A 555 21.15 -23.17 13.04
CA LYS A 555 20.87 -21.89 14.12
C LYS A 555 21.68 -21.12 15.26
N ALA A 556 21.89 -19.86 15.58
CA ALA A 556 22.93 -19.36 16.57
C ALA A 556 22.80 -18.89 17.99
N VAL A 557 24.02 -18.82 18.58
CA VAL A 557 24.46 -18.30 19.87
C VAL A 557 24.86 -16.75 19.72
N PRO A 558 25.64 -15.88 20.50
CA PRO A 558 25.89 -14.47 20.00
C PRO A 558 27.37 -13.90 20.12
N SER A 559 28.36 -14.63 20.68
CA SER A 559 29.81 -14.21 20.76
C SER A 559 30.99 -15.07 20.19
N GLY A 560 30.86 -16.37 19.86
CA GLY A 560 31.98 -17.15 19.29
C GLY A 560 31.93 -18.71 19.25
N GLY A 561 31.24 -19.29 18.25
CA GLY A 561 30.81 -20.70 18.25
C GLY A 561 29.88 -21.04 17.07
N ALA A 562 29.19 -22.16 17.26
CA ALA A 562 27.83 -22.46 16.86
C ALA A 562 27.34 -23.56 17.74
N VAL A 563 26.08 -24.03 17.57
CA VAL A 563 25.33 -25.32 17.33
C VAL A 563 25.90 -26.15 15.85
N VAL A 564 26.69 -27.26 15.40
CA VAL A 564 27.05 -28.85 15.39
C VAL A 564 26.24 -30.17 15.96
N GLY A 565 25.50 -31.21 15.37
CA GLY A 565 24.59 -32.19 16.09
C GLY A 565 23.81 -33.48 15.65
N GLY A 566 24.28 -34.68 15.30
CA GLY A 566 23.30 -35.70 14.83
C GLY A 566 23.71 -37.14 14.45
N SER A 567 22.74 -37.77 13.78
CA SER A 567 22.50 -39.19 13.44
C SER A 567 23.46 -40.31 13.77
N VAL A 568 22.91 -41.28 14.51
CA VAL A 568 23.46 -42.53 15.00
C VAL A 568 22.38 -43.63 15.00
N SER A 569 22.28 -44.44 13.95
CA SER A 569 21.69 -45.77 14.11
C SER A 569 22.27 -46.49 15.37
N GLY A 570 21.42 -47.05 16.24
CA GLY A 570 21.84 -47.77 17.44
C GLY A 570 21.96 -46.94 18.72
N SER A 571 21.10 -45.94 18.96
CA SER A 571 21.05 -45.21 20.24
C SER A 571 19.66 -44.66 20.62
N THR A 572 19.47 -44.34 21.91
CA THR A 572 18.43 -43.36 22.39
C THR A 572 19.07 -42.08 22.91
N ASP A 573 20.38 -41.94 22.63
CA ASP A 573 21.19 -40.78 22.90
C ASP A 573 21.88 -40.37 21.63
N PHE A 574 22.08 -39.08 21.60
CA PHE A 574 22.26 -38.39 20.38
C PHE A 574 23.78 -38.08 20.45
N LYS A 575 24.60 -38.25 19.38
CA LYS A 575 26.10 -38.16 19.42
C LYS A 575 26.64 -36.83 19.90
N PHE A 576 27.75 -36.46 20.52
CA PHE A 576 28.10 -35.00 20.52
C PHE A 576 29.58 -34.73 20.17
N GLN A 577 30.07 -33.46 20.02
CA GLN A 577 30.97 -32.94 18.94
C GLN A 577 30.73 -31.42 18.69
N LYS A 578 31.01 -30.49 19.64
CA LYS A 578 30.87 -29.00 19.63
C LYS A 578 32.66 -28.50 19.62
N TYR A 579 33.54 -27.35 19.11
CA TYR A 579 33.45 -25.93 18.06
C TYR A 579 33.35 -24.46 18.60
N GLY A 580 34.23 -23.94 19.47
CA GLY A 580 34.29 -22.47 19.81
C GLY A 580 35.60 -21.68 19.40
N ALA A 581 35.43 -20.55 18.69
CA ALA A 581 36.37 -19.78 17.81
C ALA A 581 37.30 -20.39 16.70
N THR A 582 38.44 -21.08 16.87
CA THR A 582 39.51 -21.16 15.78
C THR A 582 40.13 -22.54 15.21
N GLY A 583 39.35 -23.55 14.74
CA GLY A 583 39.75 -24.78 14.00
C GLY A 583 39.72 -26.23 14.65
N ALA A 584 39.33 -26.42 15.93
CA ALA A 584 39.40 -27.72 16.69
C ALA A 584 38.38 -28.15 17.84
N ILE A 585 37.25 -28.89 17.60
CA ILE A 585 36.25 -29.46 18.61
C ILE A 585 36.47 -29.19 20.15
N VAL A 586 35.76 -28.22 20.81
CA VAL A 586 35.81 -27.90 22.25
C VAL A 586 34.88 -28.64 23.27
N ALA A 587 33.96 -29.54 22.89
CA ALA A 587 33.24 -30.46 23.80
C ALA A 587 32.55 -31.58 23.01
N GLN A 588 32.41 -32.81 23.49
CA GLN A 588 31.69 -33.85 22.72
C GLN A 588 31.11 -35.02 23.53
N ASN A 589 30.16 -35.81 22.98
CA ASN A 589 29.48 -36.91 23.71
C ASN A 589 29.76 -38.13 22.88
N THR A 590 29.66 -39.20 23.62
CA THR A 590 29.54 -40.51 23.09
C THR A 590 28.10 -40.94 23.36
N PRO A 591 27.30 -41.26 22.36
CA PRO A 591 25.96 -41.84 22.60
C PRO A 591 26.08 -43.09 23.43
N ALA A 592 25.01 -43.38 24.17
CA ALA A 592 24.78 -44.67 24.78
C ALA A 592 24.33 -45.65 23.68
N THR A 593 25.12 -46.66 23.33
CA THR A 593 24.69 -47.66 22.34
C THR A 593 23.46 -48.44 22.84
N VAL A 594 22.34 -48.36 22.11
CA VAL A 594 21.09 -49.06 22.42
C VAL A 594 20.65 -49.86 21.18
N VAL A 595 20.53 -51.18 21.34
CA VAL A 595 20.14 -52.10 20.25
C VAL A 595 18.69 -51.87 19.82
N ASN A 596 18.45 -51.83 18.51
CA ASN A 596 17.13 -51.67 17.90
C ASN A 596 16.42 -50.35 18.28
N SER A 597 17.13 -49.38 18.86
CA SER A 597 16.72 -47.97 18.81
C SER A 597 17.65 -47.32 17.80
N SER A 598 17.15 -46.65 16.76
CA SER A 598 18.06 -45.84 15.93
C SER A 598 18.05 -44.41 16.43
N SER A 599 19.01 -43.62 15.94
CA SER A 599 18.99 -42.21 16.20
C SER A 599 19.15 -41.18 15.07
N TYR A 600 18.08 -40.41 14.83
CA TYR A 600 17.80 -39.42 13.83
C TYR A 600 17.36 -37.97 14.42
N ALA A 601 18.09 -36.83 14.52
CA ALA A 601 17.64 -35.57 15.18
C ALA A 601 17.42 -34.30 14.33
N GLN A 602 16.57 -33.34 14.69
CA GLN A 602 16.03 -32.26 13.78
C GLN A 602 16.05 -30.66 14.02
N SER A 603 16.92 -29.59 13.98
CA SER A 603 16.43 -28.12 14.27
C SER A 603 16.69 -27.37 15.54
N VAL A 604 16.92 -26.08 15.82
CA VAL A 604 17.51 -25.81 17.14
C VAL A 604 17.22 -24.35 17.72
N ALA A 605 16.89 -23.94 18.96
CA ALA A 605 16.62 -22.55 19.62
C ALA A 605 17.45 -21.79 20.82
N ILE A 606 17.21 -20.72 21.63
CA ILE A 606 18.33 -20.25 22.58
C ILE A 606 17.90 -19.11 23.50
N ASP A 607 18.29 -19.09 24.75
CA ASP A 607 18.52 -17.94 25.62
C ASP A 607 20.11 -17.48 25.71
N ALA A 608 20.86 -16.51 26.35
CA ALA A 608 22.30 -16.14 26.72
C ALA A 608 23.35 -17.06 27.40
N GLY A 609 23.22 -17.30 28.73
CA GLY A 609 24.10 -17.88 29.76
C GLY A 609 24.52 -19.34 29.58
N ASN A 610 24.73 -19.62 28.28
CA ASN A 610 25.13 -20.81 27.57
C ASN A 610 24.39 -22.12 28.01
N ASN A 611 23.05 -22.07 27.83
CA ASN A 611 21.83 -22.95 27.73
C ASN A 611 21.24 -23.88 26.49
N SER A 612 21.60 -23.99 25.16
CA SER A 612 21.27 -24.86 23.89
C SER A 612 20.61 -26.29 23.84
N TYR A 613 19.45 -26.39 23.23
CA TYR A 613 18.54 -27.49 23.07
C TYR A 613 18.56 -28.35 21.67
N ILE A 614 17.88 -29.53 21.48
CA ILE A 614 17.76 -30.49 20.26
C ILE A 614 16.34 -31.23 20.18
N SER A 615 15.90 -32.00 19.10
CA SER A 615 14.71 -32.86 18.54
C SER A 615 14.85 -33.87 17.38
N GLY A 616 14.89 -35.18 17.52
CA GLY A 616 14.16 -36.09 16.58
C GLY A 616 13.54 -37.23 17.38
N ILE A 617 13.51 -38.50 17.03
CA ILE A 617 12.34 -39.36 17.17
C ILE A 617 12.49 -40.83 17.71
N ILE A 618 12.69 -41.36 18.94
CA ILE A 618 13.20 -42.81 19.13
C ILE A 618 12.44 -44.03 18.49
N GLN A 619 12.56 -44.33 17.17
CA GLN A 619 11.95 -45.54 16.55
C GLN A 619 12.83 -46.69 16.95
N ASN A 620 12.27 -47.29 17.97
CA ASN A 620 12.34 -48.70 18.23
C ASN A 620 11.46 -49.39 17.18
N ILE A 621 11.59 -50.70 17.02
CA ILE A 621 10.82 -51.52 16.04
C ILE A 621 9.30 -51.29 16.09
N THR A 622 8.76 -50.90 17.25
CA THR A 622 7.30 -50.87 17.51
C THR A 622 6.78 -49.56 18.07
N THR A 623 7.67 -48.68 18.53
CA THR A 623 7.20 -47.43 19.09
C THR A 623 7.89 -46.27 18.50
N VAL A 624 7.00 -45.35 18.24
CA VAL A 624 7.29 -44.00 17.97
C VAL A 624 7.25 -43.32 19.36
N THR A 625 8.39 -42.80 19.91
CA THR A 625 8.46 -42.01 21.18
C THR A 625 9.53 -40.84 21.29
N LEU A 626 9.10 -39.58 21.53
CA LEU A 626 9.78 -38.30 21.36
C LEU A 626 10.66 -38.21 22.51
N LYS A 627 11.91 -38.08 22.14
CA LYS A 627 12.91 -37.84 23.11
C LYS A 627 12.93 -36.33 23.38
N ILE A 628 13.67 -35.66 24.26
CA ILE A 628 13.89 -34.17 24.34
C ILE A 628 14.96 -33.97 25.43
N GLN A 629 16.22 -33.57 25.11
CA GLN A 629 17.52 -33.82 25.85
C GLN A 629 18.14 -32.39 26.52
N LYS A 630 19.02 -31.92 27.59
CA LYS A 630 19.77 -30.60 28.09
C LYS A 630 21.19 -30.51 28.86
N TYR A 631 22.43 -30.10 28.36
CA TYR A 631 23.90 -30.59 28.67
C TYR A 631 24.70 -29.33 28.91
N ASN A 632 25.71 -29.23 29.75
CA ASN A 632 26.33 -27.92 30.13
C ASN A 632 27.47 -27.46 29.17
N SER A 633 28.14 -26.28 29.35
CA SER A 633 29.08 -25.66 28.34
C SER A 633 30.38 -26.36 27.99
N SER A 634 30.49 -27.55 28.55
CA SER A 634 31.50 -28.59 28.41
C SER A 634 30.92 -29.95 28.01
N GLY A 635 29.60 -30.07 27.92
CA GLY A 635 28.93 -31.15 27.26
C GLY A 635 28.47 -32.39 28.02
N THR A 636 27.97 -32.20 29.24
CA THR A 636 27.51 -33.22 30.20
C THR A 636 25.99 -33.40 30.25
N ASN A 637 25.44 -34.62 30.32
CA ASN A 637 23.97 -34.73 30.31
C ASN A 637 23.32 -34.11 31.59
N LEU A 638 22.25 -33.27 31.55
CA LEU A 638 21.54 -32.84 32.77
C LEU A 638 20.33 -33.72 33.18
N PHE A 639 19.44 -34.27 32.33
CA PHE A 639 18.32 -35.15 32.78
C PHE A 639 17.65 -36.00 31.68
N ASN A 640 16.31 -36.28 31.67
CA ASN A 640 15.52 -37.00 30.64
C ASN A 640 14.05 -37.23 30.98
N ILE A 641 13.17 -37.28 29.96
CA ILE A 641 11.71 -37.61 30.11
C ILE A 641 11.25 -38.57 28.93
N THR A 642 9.95 -38.60 28.51
CA THR A 642 9.19 -39.02 27.27
C THR A 642 7.66 -38.74 27.58
N VAL A 643 6.73 -38.27 26.68
CA VAL A 643 5.32 -37.79 27.03
C VAL A 643 4.08 -38.67 26.68
N PRO A 644 3.03 -38.56 27.55
CA PRO A 644 1.67 -39.11 27.40
C PRO A 644 0.57 -38.19 26.78
N GLY A 645 -0.46 -38.78 26.16
CA GLY A 645 -1.54 -38.07 25.41
C GLY A 645 -1.82 -38.69 24.01
N ILE A 646 -1.09 -39.80 23.74
CA ILE A 646 -0.49 -40.17 22.44
C ILE A 646 -0.53 -41.71 22.09
N GLY A 647 -0.32 -42.11 20.79
CA GLY A 647 0.13 -43.47 20.31
C GLY A 647 1.41 -43.63 19.36
N ASN A 648 1.26 -44.19 18.10
CA ASN A 648 2.23 -44.70 17.08
C ASN A 648 1.88 -44.70 15.44
N GLY A 649 2.67 -44.18 14.41
CA GLY A 649 2.28 -43.75 12.95
C GLY A 649 3.15 -42.61 12.16
N TYR A 650 2.89 -41.29 11.41
CA TYR A 650 3.64 -39.90 10.62
C TYR A 650 4.55 -38.58 11.31
N ILE A 651 5.84 -38.40 11.82
CA ILE A 651 6.41 -37.49 12.89
C ILE A 651 7.18 -36.27 12.29
N SER A 652 6.68 -35.14 11.72
CA SER A 652 7.64 -34.06 11.17
C SER A 652 8.06 -32.69 11.81
N VAL A 653 8.72 -32.50 12.96
CA VAL A 653 8.70 -31.12 13.59
C VAL A 653 9.11 -29.92 12.69
N THR A 654 8.50 -28.75 12.94
CA THR A 654 8.36 -27.69 11.92
C THR A 654 9.48 -26.64 12.09
N LYS A 655 9.63 -25.71 13.07
CA LYS A 655 10.97 -25.00 13.38
C LYS A 655 11.30 -25.45 14.78
N THR A 656 12.26 -24.85 15.54
CA THR A 656 12.20 -24.35 16.98
C THR A 656 12.94 -23.06 17.56
N ILE A 657 12.36 -22.12 18.37
CA ILE A 657 12.85 -20.68 18.70
C ILE A 657 13.46 -20.37 20.18
N PHE A 658 13.89 -19.27 20.81
CA PHE A 658 14.12 -18.92 22.30
C PHE A 658 13.40 -17.55 22.58
N ASP A 659 12.98 -17.24 23.82
CA ASP A 659 12.65 -15.99 24.55
C ASP A 659 12.65 -16.00 26.15
N ASN A 660 13.20 -14.88 26.64
CA ASN A 660 13.98 -14.62 27.85
C ASN A 660 13.25 -14.62 29.20
N ALA A 661 12.13 -13.91 29.19
CA ALA A 661 11.70 -12.95 30.21
C ALA A 661 10.75 -13.59 31.27
N SER A 662 10.50 -14.88 31.13
CA SER A 662 9.93 -15.82 32.11
C SER A 662 10.78 -17.10 32.18
N ASN A 663 11.61 -17.40 31.15
CA ASN A 663 12.68 -18.42 31.10
C ASN A 663 12.15 -19.89 31.01
N LEU A 664 11.48 -20.15 29.90
CA LEU A 664 10.59 -21.29 29.68
C LEU A 664 11.05 -21.92 28.26
N LEU A 665 10.41 -22.74 27.37
CA LEU A 665 10.81 -22.87 25.89
C LEU A 665 9.62 -22.75 24.87
N TYR A 666 9.59 -22.81 23.46
CA TYR A 666 8.64 -23.17 22.21
C TYR A 666 9.02 -24.01 20.86
N VAL A 667 8.36 -25.20 20.59
CA VAL A 667 8.48 -26.45 19.71
C VAL A 667 7.14 -26.97 19.39
N VAL A 668 6.78 -27.12 18.10
CA VAL A 668 7.12 -27.85 16.85
C VAL A 668 6.40 -29.21 16.28
N ALA A 669 5.19 -29.65 16.59
CA ALA A 669 4.22 -30.84 16.10
C ALA A 669 3.06 -31.28 14.06
N GLN A 670 2.91 -31.91 12.86
CA GLN A 670 1.70 -32.54 12.37
C GLN A 670 1.77 -33.98 12.95
N ALA A 671 1.03 -34.46 13.96
CA ALA A 671 0.89 -35.69 14.76
C ALA A 671 -0.58 -36.04 14.93
N LYS A 672 -0.81 -37.29 15.08
CA LYS A 672 -2.05 -37.99 15.18
C LYS A 672 -2.60 -37.73 16.71
N THR A 673 -3.87 -37.95 17.22
CA THR A 673 -4.29 -38.05 18.70
C THR A 673 -4.26 -39.45 19.36
N ALA A 674 -4.52 -39.69 20.67
CA ALA A 674 -4.63 -41.09 21.13
C ALA A 674 -5.89 -41.97 20.70
N THR A 675 -6.95 -41.48 19.98
CA THR A 675 -8.27 -42.22 19.66
C THR A 675 -9.14 -42.48 18.29
N GLY A 676 -9.28 -42.08 16.95
CA GLY A 676 -9.17 -40.97 15.88
C GLY A 676 -8.18 -40.98 14.58
N ALA A 677 -8.49 -41.42 13.34
CA ALA A 677 -7.47 -41.99 12.35
C ALA A 677 -6.27 -41.17 11.78
N ASN A 678 -6.54 -40.30 10.80
CA ASN A 678 -5.58 -39.51 10.02
C ASN A 678 -4.54 -38.70 10.93
N TYR A 679 -3.34 -38.28 10.39
CA TYR A 679 -2.16 -37.38 10.77
C TYR A 679 -2.35 -36.03 11.56
N GLY A 680 -1.48 -35.30 12.42
CA GLY A 680 -1.33 -33.75 12.77
C GLY A 680 -1.15 -32.60 14.00
N THR A 681 -1.44 -31.25 13.85
CA THR A 681 -1.07 -30.08 14.80
C THR A 681 -1.21 -30.26 16.38
N PHE A 682 -0.40 -31.07 17.14
CA PHE A 682 0.59 -30.70 18.25
C PHE A 682 0.90 -29.19 18.26
N ILE A 683 0.94 -28.59 19.41
CA ILE A 683 1.48 -27.29 19.86
C ILE A 683 2.20 -27.67 21.16
N CYS A 684 3.30 -27.12 21.72
CA CYS A 684 3.62 -27.26 23.14
C CYS A 684 4.93 -26.78 23.75
N ALA A 685 5.01 -26.66 25.15
CA ALA A 685 5.73 -26.04 26.41
C ALA A 685 6.72 -26.34 27.67
N VAL A 686 8.05 -26.06 27.72
CA VAL A 686 8.93 -26.93 28.49
C VAL A 686 10.41 -26.50 28.79
N ASN A 687 10.96 -26.80 30.00
CA ASN A 687 11.83 -25.86 30.79
C ASN A 687 13.36 -26.04 30.82
N PRO A 688 14.05 -25.06 31.44
CA PRO A 688 15.33 -25.27 32.11
C PRO A 688 15.43 -26.42 33.14
N SER A 689 14.34 -27.17 33.45
CA SER A 689 14.35 -28.38 34.31
C SER A 689 13.42 -29.60 33.99
N GLY A 690 12.58 -29.60 32.94
CA GLY A 690 11.82 -30.76 32.43
C GLY A 690 10.42 -31.17 32.91
N THR A 691 9.88 -30.58 33.98
CA THR A 691 8.61 -30.97 34.68
C THR A 691 7.32 -30.63 33.94
N ILE A 692 6.45 -31.57 33.65
CA ILE A 692 5.27 -31.34 32.79
C ILE A 692 4.31 -30.19 33.46
N VAL A 693 4.29 -28.84 33.04
CA VAL A 693 3.20 -27.68 33.15
C VAL A 693 2.00 -27.38 32.03
N TRP A 694 1.91 -27.44 30.60
CA TRP A 694 0.66 -27.08 29.71
C TRP A 694 0.09 -27.94 28.30
N GLN A 695 -0.92 -27.94 27.29
CA GLN A 695 -1.23 -29.03 26.08
C GLN A 695 -2.58 -29.10 25.29
N ASN A 696 -2.74 -29.45 23.97
CA ASN A 696 -4.00 -29.13 23.22
C ASN A 696 -4.58 -29.73 21.82
N PHE A 697 -4.42 -30.97 21.26
CA PHE A 697 -4.98 -31.52 19.92
C PHE A 697 -6.07 -30.81 19.14
N TYR A 698 -5.70 -30.45 17.90
CA TYR A 698 -6.48 -29.63 17.04
C TYR A 698 -6.49 -30.05 15.55
N ASN A 699 -7.70 -30.38 15.05
CA ASN A 699 -8.12 -31.01 13.78
C ASN A 699 -9.44 -30.29 13.41
N ASN A 700 -9.93 -30.13 12.18
CA ASN A 700 -11.34 -29.80 12.11
C ASN A 700 -12.24 -30.75 12.91
N SER A 701 -13.29 -30.13 13.42
CA SER A 701 -14.50 -30.79 13.88
C SER A 701 -15.20 -31.65 12.80
N GLU A 702 -14.65 -31.67 11.58
CA GLU A 702 -15.09 -32.32 10.35
C GLU A 702 -14.26 -33.57 9.86
N ALA A 703 -13.19 -34.13 10.50
CA ALA A 703 -12.34 -35.35 10.19
C ALA A 703 -10.99 -35.46 9.39
N ARG A 704 -10.74 -34.60 8.39
CA ARG A 704 -9.74 -34.65 7.27
C ARG A 704 -8.19 -34.57 7.78
N GLU A 705 -6.97 -34.72 7.08
CA GLU A 705 -5.52 -34.16 6.59
C GLU A 705 -4.61 -32.73 6.49
N GLU A 706 -4.64 -31.62 7.24
CA GLU A 706 -3.76 -30.46 7.60
C GLU A 706 -2.23 -30.18 7.03
N PHE A 707 -1.36 -30.78 6.08
CA PHE A 707 0.25 -30.96 5.75
C PHE A 707 1.54 -29.97 5.76
N THR A 708 2.24 -29.68 6.86
CA THR A 708 2.95 -28.38 7.25
C THR A 708 4.18 -27.71 6.60
N LYS A 709 4.45 -26.35 6.60
CA LYS A 709 5.73 -25.62 6.15
C LYS A 709 6.58 -24.66 7.08
N ASP A 710 6.24 -23.50 7.68
CA ASP A 710 7.15 -22.47 8.38
C ASP A 710 7.04 -21.25 9.64
N PHE A 711 6.79 -21.39 11.00
CA PHE A 711 6.69 -20.45 12.32
C PHE A 711 7.67 -19.27 12.90
N ILE A 712 7.36 -18.16 13.76
CA ILE A 712 8.21 -17.10 14.63
C ILE A 712 7.65 -16.17 15.79
N LEU A 713 8.33 -15.27 16.55
CA LEU A 713 7.74 -14.44 17.67
C LEU A 713 7.74 -12.89 18.08
N SER A 714 6.63 -12.39 18.79
CA SER A 714 6.31 -11.08 19.53
C SER A 714 4.79 -10.90 20.28
N GLY A 715 4.24 -9.77 21.08
CA GLY A 715 3.03 -9.06 22.08
C GLY A 715 2.38 -9.11 23.76
N GLY A 716 2.12 -10.06 24.84
CA GLY A 716 2.19 -11.64 25.34
C GLY A 716 1.67 -13.24 24.96
N PHE A 717 1.38 -14.26 23.98
CA PHE A 717 1.25 -14.88 22.48
C PHE A 717 2.45 -15.82 21.67
N ALA A 718 2.35 -17.16 21.13
CA ALA A 718 2.34 -18.05 19.75
C ALA A 718 1.40 -18.25 18.41
N TYR A 719 1.91 -18.39 17.19
CA TYR A 719 1.10 -18.25 15.97
C TYR A 719 1.02 -19.33 14.83
N VAL A 720 0.18 -20.43 14.73
CA VAL A 720 0.31 -21.67 13.79
C VAL A 720 -0.39 -22.14 12.40
N THR A 721 0.24 -22.76 11.34
CA THR A 721 -0.41 -23.08 9.97
C THR A 721 -0.51 -24.26 8.94
N GLY A 722 -1.14 -24.02 7.75
CA GLY A 722 -0.79 -24.46 6.38
C GLY A 722 -1.79 -25.27 5.45
N TYR A 723 -1.52 -25.74 4.19
CA TYR A 723 -2.28 -26.51 3.03
C TYR A 723 -3.87 -27.09 3.07
N PHE A 724 -4.86 -28.15 2.59
CA PHE A 724 -6.19 -29.22 2.94
C PHE A 724 -6.72 -29.63 1.37
N ALA A 725 -7.87 -29.23 0.57
CA ALA A 725 -9.40 -29.64 0.14
C ALA A 725 -10.86 -28.69 0.32
N ASP A 726 -12.14 -28.79 -0.21
CA ASP A 726 -13.60 -28.11 0.00
C ASP A 726 -14.98 -28.93 0.34
N PRO A 727 -15.93 -28.89 1.43
CA PRO A 727 -17.08 -29.82 1.33
C PRO A 727 -17.91 -29.72 0.05
N LEU A 728 -17.58 -28.71 -0.73
CA LEU A 728 -18.13 -28.28 -1.97
C LEU A 728 -17.26 -28.76 -3.20
N ASN A 729 -15.90 -28.99 -3.26
CA ASN A 729 -15.21 -29.89 -4.28
C ASN A 729 -13.65 -30.25 -4.23
N THR A 730 -13.15 -31.49 -4.22
CA THR A 730 -11.69 -31.78 -3.96
C THR A 730 -10.48 -31.33 -4.88
N SER A 731 -10.41 -30.25 -5.70
CA SER A 731 -9.15 -29.78 -6.41
C SER A 731 -8.43 -28.51 -5.91
N ASP A 732 -9.22 -27.66 -5.29
CA ASP A 732 -9.14 -26.22 -5.04
C ASP A 732 -8.48 -25.76 -3.68
N GLN A 733 -7.20 -25.85 -3.51
CA GLN A 733 -6.60 -25.65 -2.20
C GLN A 733 -6.94 -24.40 -1.12
N MET A 734 -7.96 -24.03 -0.24
CA MET A 734 -8.07 -23.35 1.21
C MET A 734 -6.93 -23.04 2.35
N VAL A 735 -6.36 -21.79 2.58
CA VAL A 735 -5.52 -20.95 3.68
C VAL A 735 -5.37 -20.94 5.34
N TYR A 736 -5.30 -21.81 6.42
CA TYR A 736 -5.44 -21.27 7.89
C TYR A 736 -4.54 -20.12 8.38
N ILE A 737 -4.92 -19.42 9.51
CA ILE A 737 -4.34 -18.62 10.70
C ILE A 737 -4.65 -19.32 12.10
N GLU A 738 -3.80 -19.40 13.18
CA GLU A 738 -4.21 -19.64 14.58
C GLU A 738 -3.29 -19.36 15.86
N LYS A 739 -3.85 -19.41 17.15
CA LYS A 739 -3.62 -18.55 18.38
C LYS A 739 -4.09 -18.97 19.91
N TYR A 740 -3.39 -18.91 21.08
CA TYR A 740 -2.44 -19.78 21.93
C TYR A 740 -1.52 -19.18 23.01
N ASP A 741 -1.98 -18.78 24.22
CA ASP A 741 -1.31 -18.32 25.49
C ASP A 741 -0.29 -17.20 25.39
N MET A 742 0.52 -16.90 26.41
CA MET A 742 1.65 -17.74 26.82
C MET A 742 1.53 -18.45 28.17
N ALA A 743 1.20 -17.67 29.20
CA ALA A 743 0.88 -18.13 30.55
C ALA A 743 -0.16 -19.28 30.62
N THR A 744 -1.34 -19.15 29.99
CA THR A 744 -2.58 -19.78 30.55
C THR A 744 -3.23 -20.99 29.85
N GLY A 745 -3.33 -20.99 28.50
CA GLY A 745 -4.12 -21.83 27.55
C GLY A 745 -5.70 -22.00 27.64
N ALA A 746 -6.59 -21.61 26.64
CA ALA A 746 -8.14 -21.63 26.63
C ALA A 746 -9.41 -21.30 25.57
N LEU A 747 -9.78 -20.67 24.34
CA LEU A 747 -9.43 -19.84 23.02
C LEU A 747 -10.06 -18.51 23.24
N SER A 748 -9.37 -17.62 22.61
CA SER A 748 -9.87 -16.35 22.43
C SER A 748 -10.07 -16.14 20.91
N GLY A 749 -9.93 -17.04 19.86
CA GLY A 749 -10.48 -17.00 18.44
C GLY A 749 -10.50 -18.17 17.31
N ASN A 750 -10.99 -17.91 16.02
CA ASN A 750 -10.69 -18.44 14.59
C ASN A 750 -11.27 -17.58 13.38
N THR A 751 -10.62 -17.51 12.13
CA THR A 751 -10.82 -16.88 10.72
C THR A 751 -10.69 -17.80 9.39
N VAL A 752 -11.16 -17.46 8.17
CA VAL A 752 -11.02 -18.23 6.90
C VAL A 752 -11.09 -17.27 5.75
N TYR A 753 -9.99 -16.98 5.09
CA TYR A 753 -9.96 -16.31 3.81
C TYR A 753 -10.36 -17.19 2.62
N ASN A 754 -10.16 -16.75 1.38
CA ASN A 754 -10.19 -17.69 0.25
C ASN A 754 -9.36 -17.30 -1.02
N GLY A 755 -8.57 -16.22 -1.05
CA GLY A 755 -7.85 -15.78 -2.27
C GLY A 755 -8.79 -15.00 -3.22
N PRO A 756 -8.38 -13.98 -3.98
CA PRO A 756 -9.23 -13.16 -4.88
C PRO A 756 -10.36 -13.84 -5.70
N GLN A 757 -10.38 -15.19 -5.89
CA GLN A 757 -11.08 -16.01 -6.87
C GLN A 757 -11.66 -17.36 -6.29
N VAL A 758 -13.02 -17.54 -6.11
CA VAL A 758 -13.94 -18.67 -5.67
C VAL A 758 -13.35 -20.00 -5.92
N ASN A 759 -12.54 -20.00 -6.94
CA ASN A 759 -12.09 -21.16 -7.54
C ASN A 759 -10.54 -21.05 -7.73
N GLY A 760 -9.64 -21.00 -6.68
CA GLY A 760 -8.13 -21.20 -6.72
C GLY A 760 -6.96 -21.85 -5.76
N THR A 761 -6.27 -22.96 -6.17
CA THR A 761 -5.26 -23.99 -5.68
C THR A 761 -4.20 -23.77 -4.52
N ASP A 762 -4.46 -23.41 -3.27
CA ASP A 762 -3.58 -22.78 -2.18
C ASP A 762 -2.12 -23.04 -1.34
N GLU A 763 -1.04 -23.88 -1.49
CA GLU A 763 0.28 -24.26 -0.66
C GLU A 763 1.43 -23.51 0.32
N PRO A 764 1.37 -22.57 1.37
CA PRO A 764 2.47 -21.63 2.01
C PRO A 764 3.88 -21.80 2.80
N ILE A 765 5.04 -21.07 2.82
CA ILE A 765 6.41 -21.47 3.37
C ILE A 765 7.25 -20.51 4.36
N SER A 766 6.85 -19.29 4.90
CA SER A 766 7.55 -18.17 5.77
C SER A 766 6.83 -17.56 6.92
N VAL A 767 7.47 -16.86 7.88
CA VAL A 767 6.95 -16.22 9.10
C VAL A 767 7.95 -15.40 9.91
N ARG A 768 7.87 -14.05 10.35
CA ARG A 768 8.72 -13.03 11.28
C ARG A 768 8.17 -11.71 11.98
N ALA A 769 8.75 -10.55 12.50
CA ALA A 769 8.24 -9.51 13.58
C ALA A 769 8.67 -7.97 13.80
N ASN A 770 7.71 -7.04 14.27
CA ASN A 770 7.86 -5.60 14.65
C ASN A 770 7.04 -5.11 15.91
N ALA A 771 7.27 -3.95 16.56
CA ALA A 771 6.98 -3.57 17.98
C ALA A 771 5.54 -3.33 18.64
N ALA A 772 4.40 -3.86 18.16
CA ALA A 772 3.07 -3.68 18.85
C ALA A 772 1.93 -4.61 18.42
N GLY A 773 2.03 -5.13 17.19
CA GLY A 773 1.52 -6.45 16.96
C GLY A 773 0.93 -6.77 15.61
N GLU A 774 1.36 -6.02 14.59
CA GLU A 774 0.85 -6.14 13.25
C GLU A 774 1.51 -7.35 12.69
N ILE A 775 0.95 -8.53 12.46
CA ILE A 775 1.62 -9.76 11.99
C ILE A 775 1.21 -10.10 10.58
N TYR A 776 1.99 -10.79 9.68
CA TYR A 776 2.02 -10.68 8.20
C TYR A 776 2.44 -11.69 7.09
N LEU A 777 1.55 -12.49 6.43
CA LEU A 777 1.60 -13.75 5.57
C LEU A 777 2.50 -14.36 4.31
N GLY A 778 2.06 -15.55 3.79
CA GLY A 778 2.22 -16.30 2.51
C GLY A 778 1.02 -16.78 1.75
N LEU A 779 0.79 -16.32 0.53
CA LEU A 779 -0.01 -16.80 -0.59
C LEU A 779 0.36 -16.90 -2.05
N THR A 780 0.22 -18.11 -2.53
CA THR A 780 0.68 -18.65 -3.78
C THR A 780 -0.33 -18.67 -4.88
N SER A 781 -1.10 -17.68 -5.34
CA SER A 781 -2.51 -17.90 -5.64
C SER A 781 -3.31 -17.01 -6.73
N ASN A 782 -4.32 -17.45 -7.60
CA ASN A 782 -4.83 -16.96 -8.92
C ASN A 782 -5.83 -15.81 -9.12
N TYR A 783 -5.54 -14.79 -9.88
CA TYR A 783 -6.22 -13.53 -9.78
C TYR A 783 -6.79 -13.05 -11.09
N SER A 784 -6.10 -13.30 -12.19
CA SER A 784 -6.71 -13.12 -13.51
C SER A 784 -7.38 -14.42 -13.96
N SER A 785 -6.87 -15.66 -13.72
CA SER A 785 -7.52 -16.89 -14.37
C SER A 785 -7.13 -18.35 -13.96
N ALA A 786 -7.36 -19.62 -14.54
CA ALA A 786 -7.17 -21.09 -13.98
C ALA A 786 -6.16 -22.33 -14.49
N THR A 787 -5.12 -22.26 -15.38
CA THR A 787 -4.01 -23.24 -15.72
C THR A 787 -2.51 -22.96 -15.36
N SER A 788 -2.28 -21.79 -14.82
CA SER A 788 -1.14 -20.87 -14.90
C SER A 788 -0.68 -20.14 -13.54
N SER A 789 -0.18 -20.77 -12.43
CA SER A 789 0.12 -20.38 -10.90
C SER A 789 0.88 -19.06 -10.30
N ASP A 790 0.62 -17.65 -10.15
CA ASP A 790 1.22 -16.37 -9.33
C ASP A 790 1.33 -15.88 -7.75
N ILE A 791 2.24 -14.95 -7.23
CA ILE A 791 2.61 -14.37 -5.80
C ILE A 791 1.90 -13.25 -4.89
N VAL A 792 0.86 -13.36 -4.02
CA VAL A 792 0.12 -12.29 -3.21
C VAL A 792 0.08 -12.57 -1.77
N ILE A 793 -0.17 -11.49 -0.95
CA ILE A 793 0.36 -10.96 0.33
C ILE A 793 -0.63 -10.26 1.42
N ALA A 794 -1.75 -10.71 2.08
CA ALA A 794 -2.80 -10.08 3.04
C ALA A 794 -2.40 -9.03 4.12
N LYS A 795 -3.20 -8.75 5.21
CA LYS A 795 -2.86 -7.74 6.29
C LYS A 795 -3.64 -7.62 7.65
N PHE A 796 -4.12 -8.68 8.35
CA PHE A 796 -4.69 -9.03 9.70
C PHE A 796 -4.28 -8.21 11.03
N ASN A 797 -5.17 -7.33 11.66
CA ASN A 797 -5.20 -6.31 12.89
C ASN A 797 -4.83 -7.34 14.10
N SER A 798 -4.36 -7.03 15.35
CA SER A 798 -4.38 -7.71 16.69
C SER A 798 -5.68 -8.52 16.73
N SER A 799 -6.77 -7.88 16.24
CA SER A 799 -8.04 -8.54 16.01
C SER A 799 -8.31 -9.27 14.71
N LEU A 800 -7.28 -9.57 13.98
CA LEU A 800 -7.03 -10.43 12.84
C LEU A 800 -7.73 -10.05 11.49
N SER A 801 -8.97 -9.58 11.41
CA SER A 801 -9.97 -9.27 10.30
C SER A 801 -9.91 -8.44 8.90
N PHE A 802 -9.87 -8.91 7.61
CA PHE A 802 -9.73 -8.19 6.23
C PHE A 802 -9.47 -6.59 6.01
N LEU A 803 -8.60 -5.95 5.17
CA LEU A 803 -8.31 -4.45 5.10
C LEU A 803 -8.03 -3.85 3.69
N TRP A 804 -6.84 -4.15 3.12
CA TRP A 804 -6.50 -3.90 1.71
C TRP A 804 -6.28 -5.18 0.93
N ASP A 805 -5.86 -5.11 -0.30
CA ASP A 805 -4.97 -6.00 -0.90
C ASP A 805 -3.87 -5.37 -1.73
N LEU A 806 -3.15 -6.21 -2.44
CA LEU A 806 -2.31 -5.87 -3.57
C LEU A 806 -2.28 -6.92 -4.71
N ASN A 807 -1.16 -7.21 -5.50
CA ASN A 807 -0.97 -8.18 -6.65
C ASN A 807 0.33 -7.97 -7.61
N TYR A 808 1.20 -8.90 -8.12
CA TYR A 808 2.43 -8.73 -9.03
C TYR A 808 2.57 -9.42 -10.54
N ASP A 809 1.55 -9.80 -11.38
CA ASP A 809 1.44 -10.22 -12.89
C ASP A 809 2.52 -10.08 -14.04
N ASP A 810 3.79 -10.40 -14.03
CA ASP A 810 4.74 -9.72 -14.97
C ASP A 810 4.23 -9.32 -16.52
N PRO A 811 4.10 -8.18 -17.35
CA PRO A 811 3.07 -8.13 -18.45
C PRO A 811 3.35 -8.96 -19.70
N ASP A 812 4.24 -9.94 -19.74
CA ASP A 812 3.92 -11.01 -20.70
C ASP A 812 3.00 -12.02 -19.97
N ALA A 813 3.30 -12.26 -18.71
CA ALA A 813 2.66 -13.03 -17.66
C ALA A 813 2.56 -14.53 -18.06
N ALA A 814 3.32 -15.38 -17.33
CA ALA A 814 3.17 -16.83 -17.08
C ALA A 814 3.72 -17.42 -15.70
N SER A 815 4.18 -18.70 -15.56
CA SER A 815 4.44 -19.66 -14.37
C SER A 815 5.40 -20.12 -13.00
N ASP A 816 5.53 -19.85 -11.56
CA ASP A 816 5.03 -19.29 -10.12
C ASP A 816 5.32 -19.73 -8.51
N GLN A 817 5.86 -20.85 -7.90
CA GLN A 817 6.31 -21.18 -6.42
C GLN A 817 6.70 -20.17 -5.17
N VAL A 818 6.19 -18.92 -4.76
CA VAL A 818 6.72 -17.81 -3.82
C VAL A 818 7.86 -17.84 -2.74
N GLY A 819 8.78 -16.88 -2.28
CA GLY A 819 10.20 -16.61 -1.59
C GLY A 819 11.00 -16.79 -0.18
N SER A 820 11.38 -15.82 0.78
CA SER A 820 11.24 -15.92 2.35
C SER A 820 10.96 -14.90 3.44
N LEU A 821 9.94 -15.11 4.41
CA LEU A 821 9.11 -14.40 5.60
C LEU A 821 9.58 -13.52 6.87
N GLU A 822 9.71 -12.13 6.82
CA GLU A 822 10.06 -10.94 7.74
C GLU A 822 9.77 -9.36 7.11
N ILE A 823 9.61 -7.94 7.44
CA ILE A 823 9.23 -6.64 8.38
C ILE A 823 10.05 -6.07 9.57
N SER A 824 10.41 -4.81 9.44
CA SER A 824 10.97 -4.08 10.59
C SER A 824 10.58 -3.60 12.04
N ALA A 825 10.38 -2.26 12.32
CA ALA A 825 9.86 -1.63 13.58
C ALA A 825 9.15 -0.25 13.46
N ASN A 826 8.82 0.24 12.25
CA ASN A 826 7.96 1.43 12.05
C ASN A 826 6.84 1.31 10.99
N GLY A 827 6.70 0.18 10.27
CA GLY A 827 5.41 -0.20 9.69
C GLY A 827 5.36 -0.77 8.27
N ARG A 828 6.48 -0.56 7.60
CA ARG A 828 6.94 -1.03 6.27
C ARG A 828 6.64 -2.68 6.16
N ILE A 829 6.73 -3.53 5.08
CA ILE A 829 6.60 -5.06 4.98
C ILE A 829 8.04 -5.74 4.89
N TYR A 830 8.52 -6.94 4.37
CA TYR A 830 9.66 -7.38 3.40
C TYR A 830 9.12 -8.63 2.46
N ILE A 831 8.94 -9.29 1.18
CA ILE A 831 8.98 -9.57 -0.48
C ILE A 831 10.09 -9.68 -1.54
N ALA A 832 10.17 -10.72 -2.33
CA ALA A 832 11.21 -10.82 -3.32
C ALA A 832 11.17 -11.98 -4.19
N GLY A 833 10.88 -12.09 -5.42
CA GLY A 833 9.99 -13.23 -5.75
C GLY A 833 9.59 -13.11 -7.14
N SER A 834 9.58 -14.17 -7.93
CA SER A 834 9.99 -14.57 -9.30
C SER A 834 9.27 -14.25 -10.66
N ALA A 835 9.72 -13.98 -11.99
CA ALA A 835 9.06 -13.59 -13.39
C ALA A 835 9.25 -14.03 -14.99
N ASP A 836 8.90 -15.31 -15.55
CA ASP A 836 9.27 -16.03 -16.91
C ASP A 836 9.11 -14.97 -18.03
N LEU A 837 9.22 -15.12 -19.36
CA LEU A 837 8.54 -14.27 -20.37
C LEU A 837 8.70 -15.15 -21.63
N SER A 838 7.64 -15.93 -22.01
CA SER A 838 7.61 -17.22 -22.79
C SER A 838 8.56 -17.34 -23.95
N SER A 839 9.06 -16.21 -24.41
CA SER A 839 9.78 -16.08 -25.64
C SER A 839 11.19 -16.65 -25.60
N GLY A 840 11.59 -17.29 -24.49
CA GLY A 840 12.65 -18.28 -24.51
C GLY A 840 12.97 -18.93 -23.17
N PRO A 841 13.99 -19.83 -23.07
CA PRO A 841 14.34 -20.66 -21.89
C PRO A 841 15.14 -19.96 -20.76
N ALA A 842 14.78 -18.82 -20.13
CA ALA A 842 15.69 -18.00 -19.26
C ALA A 842 15.29 -17.66 -17.80
N THR A 843 14.47 -18.43 -17.09
CA THR A 843 13.92 -18.38 -15.69
C THR A 843 14.71 -17.34 -14.85
N ASP A 844 14.68 -15.98 -15.05
CA ASP A 844 15.51 -14.92 -14.39
C ASP A 844 15.07 -14.90 -12.92
N ILE A 845 15.23 -13.85 -12.15
CA ILE A 845 14.34 -13.46 -11.02
C ILE A 845 14.34 -11.76 -11.25
N ALA A 846 14.35 -10.64 -10.40
CA ALA A 846 13.80 -9.19 -10.16
C ALA A 846 14.47 -8.38 -8.97
N ALA A 847 13.98 -7.23 -8.41
CA ALA A 847 14.10 -6.79 -6.99
C ALA A 847 13.13 -5.65 -6.30
N ILE A 848 11.75 -5.69 -6.21
CA ILE A 848 10.71 -4.62 -5.80
C ILE A 848 11.09 -3.51 -4.66
N LYS A 849 10.34 -2.38 -4.29
CA LYS A 849 10.04 -1.55 -3.00
C LYS A 849 8.65 -1.04 -2.92
N TYR A 850 8.12 -0.60 -1.79
CA TYR A 850 6.86 0.14 -1.55
C TYR A 850 7.27 0.88 -0.02
N CYS A 851 6.89 1.84 0.97
CA CYS A 851 6.13 3.20 1.34
C CYS A 851 4.76 3.46 2.30
N GLU A 852 4.43 3.27 3.66
CA GLU A 852 3.12 3.78 4.46
C GLU A 852 3.33 5.23 4.83
N ILE A 853 3.52 5.95 3.73
CA ILE A 853 3.41 7.36 3.65
C ILE A 853 2.04 7.56 3.01
N ASN A 854 1.11 8.07 3.81
CA ASN A 854 -0.20 8.48 3.33
C ASN A 854 0.01 9.35 2.08
N ALA A 855 -0.85 9.24 1.05
CA ALA A 855 -0.75 10.09 -0.14
C ALA A 855 -0.49 11.55 0.25
N PRO A 856 0.55 12.21 -0.30
CA PRO A 856 0.89 13.58 0.05
C PRO A 856 -0.27 14.47 -0.34
N VAL A 857 -0.94 14.99 0.69
CA VAL A 857 -2.08 15.87 0.47
C VAL A 857 -1.58 17.16 -0.18
N LEU A 858 -2.12 17.48 -1.36
CA LEU A 858 -1.92 18.78 -1.97
C LEU A 858 -3.05 19.74 -1.55
N THR A 859 -2.70 21.02 -1.37
CA THR A 859 -3.66 22.11 -1.20
C THR A 859 -3.38 23.30 -2.12
N THR A 860 -4.41 24.07 -2.46
CA THR A 860 -4.36 25.28 -3.29
C THR A 860 -4.80 26.50 -2.48
N THR A 861 -4.03 27.60 -2.53
CA THR A 861 -4.32 28.84 -1.79
C THR A 861 -4.09 30.07 -2.67
N ASP A 862 -4.82 31.16 -2.38
CA ASP A 862 -4.47 32.47 -2.92
C ASP A 862 -3.35 33.09 -2.08
N LEU A 863 -2.82 34.25 -2.52
CA LEU A 863 -1.81 34.97 -1.73
C LEU A 863 -2.25 35.36 -0.31
N ASN A 864 -3.56 35.33 -0.01
CA ASN A 864 -4.10 35.70 1.29
C ASN A 864 -4.34 34.46 2.17
N GLY A 865 -3.98 33.27 1.65
CA GLY A 865 -4.03 31.99 2.34
C GLY A 865 -5.40 31.30 2.29
N SER A 866 -6.34 31.77 1.46
CA SER A 866 -7.67 31.17 1.32
C SER A 866 -7.69 29.96 0.37
N PHE A 867 -8.31 28.86 0.80
CA PHE A 867 -8.46 27.62 0.02
C PHE A 867 -9.44 27.76 -1.13
N THR A 868 -8.96 27.67 -2.37
CA THR A 868 -9.83 27.73 -3.55
C THR A 868 -9.24 27.02 -4.78
N SER A 869 -10.13 26.64 -5.71
CA SER A 869 -9.82 25.93 -6.96
C SER A 869 -10.09 26.75 -8.22
N SER A 870 -10.54 28.01 -8.06
CA SER A 870 -10.93 28.89 -9.17
C SER A 870 -10.34 30.27 -9.00
N PHE A 871 -9.45 30.65 -9.93
CA PHE A 871 -8.65 31.87 -9.85
C PHE A 871 -8.94 32.86 -10.99
N CYS A 872 -8.60 34.12 -10.73
CA CYS A 872 -8.64 35.21 -11.70
C CYS A 872 -7.36 35.25 -12.54
N PRO A 873 -7.44 35.46 -13.87
CA PRO A 873 -6.28 35.52 -14.75
C PRO A 873 -5.18 36.45 -14.23
N GLY A 874 -3.94 35.98 -14.28
CA GLY A 874 -2.76 36.73 -13.82
C GLY A 874 -2.52 36.69 -12.32
N SER A 875 -3.49 36.28 -11.50
CA SER A 875 -3.28 36.09 -10.06
C SER A 875 -2.44 34.84 -9.81
N PRO A 876 -1.45 34.86 -8.90
CA PRO A 876 -0.66 33.67 -8.60
C PRO A 876 -1.42 32.76 -7.64
N ALA A 877 -1.60 31.50 -8.02
CA ALA A 877 -2.10 30.45 -7.14
C ALA A 877 -0.90 29.73 -6.49
N GLN A 878 -0.91 29.55 -5.17
CA GLN A 878 0.10 28.74 -4.49
C GLN A 878 -0.42 27.31 -4.38
N ILE A 879 0.41 26.33 -4.74
CA ILE A 879 0.10 24.90 -4.62
C ILE A 879 1.11 24.34 -3.62
N SER A 880 0.62 23.78 -2.52
CA SER A 880 1.48 23.29 -1.43
C SER A 880 1.32 21.78 -1.30
N ALA A 881 2.43 21.09 -1.15
CA ALA A 881 2.44 19.71 -0.70
C ALA A 881 2.61 19.61 0.82
N SER A 882 2.17 18.48 1.36
CA SER A 882 2.46 18.08 2.75
C SER A 882 3.96 17.99 3.04
N ALA A 883 4.33 17.94 4.32
CA ALA A 883 5.73 17.94 4.75
C ALA A 883 6.50 16.68 4.27
N GLY A 884 7.72 16.87 3.75
CA GLY A 884 8.65 15.82 3.34
C GLY A 884 10.08 16.39 3.22
N SER A 885 11.06 15.49 3.10
CA SER A 885 12.47 15.85 2.97
C SER A 885 12.82 16.36 1.57
N SER A 886 12.06 15.94 0.55
CA SER A 886 12.23 16.41 -0.83
C SER A 886 10.94 16.35 -1.65
N TYR A 887 10.96 17.06 -2.76
CA TYR A 887 9.82 17.22 -3.67
C TYR A 887 10.28 17.16 -5.12
N LEU A 888 9.45 16.57 -5.97
CA LEU A 888 9.53 16.70 -7.43
C LEU A 888 8.11 16.89 -8.00
N TRP A 889 7.84 18.05 -8.58
CA TRP A 889 6.57 18.33 -9.25
C TRP A 889 6.60 17.94 -10.74
N ASN A 890 5.43 17.81 -11.36
CA ASN A 890 5.29 17.60 -12.81
C ASN A 890 5.82 18.76 -13.67
N THR A 891 6.08 19.90 -13.02
CA THR A 891 6.69 21.12 -13.58
C THR A 891 8.20 21.12 -13.50
N GLY A 892 8.80 20.14 -12.81
CA GLY A 892 10.25 20.05 -12.64
C GLY A 892 10.78 20.83 -11.43
N ALA A 893 9.88 21.51 -10.70
CA ALA A 893 10.20 22.19 -9.45
C ALA A 893 10.42 21.21 -8.27
N THR A 894 11.20 21.65 -7.28
CA THR A 894 11.64 20.81 -6.14
C THR A 894 11.31 21.37 -4.74
N SER A 895 10.53 22.45 -4.67
CA SER A 895 10.10 23.10 -3.43
C SER A 895 8.78 22.54 -2.91
N GLN A 896 8.55 22.63 -1.59
CA GLN A 896 7.27 22.24 -0.95
C GLN A 896 6.07 23.01 -1.51
N VAL A 897 6.29 24.27 -1.88
CA VAL A 897 5.29 25.18 -2.42
C VAL A 897 5.75 25.59 -3.81
N ILE A 898 4.83 25.56 -4.78
CA ILE A 898 5.03 26.12 -6.12
C ILE A 898 3.99 27.20 -6.40
N THR A 899 4.21 28.00 -7.43
CA THR A 899 3.28 29.05 -7.83
C THR A 899 2.95 28.90 -9.31
N SER A 900 1.68 28.98 -9.67
CA SER A 900 1.24 28.96 -11.07
C SER A 900 0.25 30.09 -11.37
N THR A 901 0.30 30.55 -12.61
CA THR A 901 -0.56 31.62 -13.17
C THR A 901 -1.38 31.15 -14.38
N VAL A 902 -1.31 29.84 -14.68
CA VAL A 902 -2.00 29.22 -15.83
C VAL A 902 -2.77 27.96 -15.41
N SER A 903 -3.87 27.68 -16.10
CA SER A 903 -4.67 26.47 -15.89
C SER A 903 -3.86 25.21 -16.24
N GLY A 904 -4.05 24.14 -15.48
CA GLY A 904 -3.43 22.85 -15.78
C GLY A 904 -3.58 21.81 -14.67
N GLN A 905 -2.91 20.68 -14.83
CA GLN A 905 -2.86 19.61 -13.84
C GLN A 905 -1.54 19.65 -13.08
N PHE A 906 -1.63 19.52 -11.75
CA PHE A 906 -0.47 19.53 -10.86
C PHE A 906 -0.49 18.33 -9.91
N PHE A 907 0.64 17.64 -9.81
CA PHE A 907 0.91 16.53 -8.89
C PHE A 907 2.39 16.55 -8.50
N ALA A 908 2.69 16.06 -7.30
CA ALA A 908 4.03 16.02 -6.74
C ALA A 908 4.39 14.64 -6.20
N THR A 909 5.64 14.22 -6.46
CA THR A 909 6.32 13.15 -5.74
C THR A 909 6.95 13.79 -4.51
N VAL A 910 6.57 13.37 -3.30
CA VAL A 910 7.08 13.95 -2.05
C VAL A 910 7.85 12.85 -1.33
N ALA A 911 9.15 13.04 -1.04
CA ALA A 911 9.95 12.10 -0.27
C ALA A 911 10.00 12.48 1.19
N GLN A 912 10.20 11.47 2.04
CA GLN A 912 10.33 11.55 3.48
C GLN A 912 11.78 11.27 3.86
N SER A 913 12.16 11.68 5.07
CA SER A 913 13.53 11.56 5.56
C SER A 913 14.03 10.12 5.64
N ASP A 914 13.14 9.14 5.59
CA ASP A 914 13.49 7.73 5.73
C ASP A 914 13.69 7.03 4.39
N GLY A 915 13.54 7.79 3.29
CA GLY A 915 13.82 7.35 1.93
C GLY A 915 12.57 6.86 1.20
N CYS A 916 11.42 7.48 1.49
CA CYS A 916 10.10 7.10 0.99
C CYS A 916 9.34 8.26 0.37
N SER A 917 8.80 8.09 -0.82
CA SER A 917 8.24 9.12 -1.70
C SER A 917 7.00 8.70 -2.52
N LYS A 918 5.87 9.35 -2.28
CA LYS A 918 4.62 9.00 -2.93
C LYS A 918 4.22 10.09 -3.92
N VAL A 919 3.62 9.71 -5.04
CA VAL A 919 2.91 10.66 -5.90
C VAL A 919 1.61 11.04 -5.22
N SER A 920 1.34 12.35 -5.13
CA SER A 920 0.08 12.93 -4.67
C SER A 920 -1.11 12.67 -5.60
N ASP A 921 -2.31 12.92 -5.09
CA ASP A 921 -3.48 13.15 -5.95
C ASP A 921 -3.22 14.33 -6.91
N THR A 922 -3.92 14.37 -8.05
CA THR A 922 -3.80 15.46 -9.03
C THR A 922 -4.77 16.60 -8.73
N ILE A 923 -4.26 17.82 -8.55
CA ILE A 923 -5.09 19.03 -8.51
C ILE A 923 -5.24 19.57 -9.93
N ASN A 924 -6.50 19.72 -10.38
CA ASN A 924 -6.85 20.51 -11.56
C ASN A 924 -6.95 21.99 -11.11
N LEU A 925 -6.02 22.84 -11.56
CA LEU A 925 -6.09 24.29 -11.38
C LEU A 925 -6.82 24.95 -12.56
N SER A 926 -7.80 25.81 -12.26
CA SER A 926 -8.59 26.53 -13.28
C SER A 926 -8.62 28.04 -13.06
N PHE A 927 -8.39 28.78 -14.14
CA PHE A 927 -8.53 30.22 -14.27
C PHE A 927 -9.75 30.57 -15.15
N LYS A 928 -10.53 31.57 -14.74
CA LYS A 928 -11.72 32.02 -15.49
C LYS A 928 -11.33 32.68 -16.82
N ALA A 929 -12.02 32.31 -17.89
CA ALA A 929 -11.93 33.02 -19.17
C ALA A 929 -12.60 34.42 -19.06
N PRO A 930 -12.16 35.41 -19.87
CA PRO A 930 -12.85 36.68 -19.97
C PRO A 930 -14.32 36.47 -20.41
N PRO A 931 -15.28 37.29 -19.93
CA PRO A 931 -16.65 37.23 -20.42
C PRO A 931 -16.74 37.58 -21.91
N LEU A 932 -17.81 37.11 -22.54
CA LEU A 932 -18.15 37.46 -23.91
C LEU A 932 -18.65 38.92 -24.01
N ALA A 933 -18.60 39.48 -25.21
CA ALA A 933 -19.27 40.74 -25.50
C ALA A 933 -20.81 40.55 -25.36
N PRO A 934 -21.51 41.38 -24.55
CA PRO A 934 -22.98 41.43 -24.53
C PRO A 934 -23.55 42.16 -25.77
N ASP A 935 -24.81 41.89 -26.08
CA ASP A 935 -25.56 42.55 -27.15
C ASP A 935 -26.57 43.56 -26.61
N ILE A 936 -26.60 44.76 -27.23
CA ILE A 936 -27.72 45.70 -27.04
C ILE A 936 -28.90 45.24 -27.90
N CYS A 937 -30.10 45.24 -27.32
CA CYS A 937 -31.31 44.95 -28.06
C CYS A 937 -31.84 46.18 -28.79
N MET A 938 -31.92 47.29 -28.06
CA MET A 938 -32.46 48.54 -28.57
C MET A 938 -32.05 49.68 -27.63
N VAL A 939 -31.68 50.81 -28.22
CA VAL A 939 -31.72 52.11 -27.54
C VAL A 939 -32.93 52.86 -28.07
N THR A 940 -33.74 53.41 -27.17
CA THR A 940 -34.98 54.14 -27.46
C THR A 940 -35.07 55.39 -26.60
N VAL A 941 -35.97 56.31 -26.93
CA VAL A 941 -36.28 57.47 -26.07
C VAL A 941 -37.44 57.14 -25.13
N ASP A 942 -37.42 57.67 -23.90
CA ASP A 942 -38.56 57.52 -23.00
C ASP A 942 -39.81 58.27 -23.50
N SER A 943 -40.98 57.91 -22.97
CA SER A 943 -42.25 58.46 -23.46
C SER A 943 -42.43 59.97 -23.24
N LEU A 944 -41.67 60.57 -22.31
CA LEU A 944 -41.74 61.99 -21.97
C LEU A 944 -40.61 62.82 -22.63
N SER A 945 -39.68 62.16 -23.34
CA SER A 945 -38.51 62.76 -23.98
C SER A 945 -37.60 63.50 -22.99
N THR A 946 -37.42 62.91 -21.81
CA THR A 946 -36.50 63.42 -20.79
C THR A 946 -35.14 62.75 -20.86
N HIS A 947 -35.08 61.50 -21.31
CA HIS A 947 -33.86 60.69 -21.32
C HIS A 947 -33.95 59.53 -22.33
N ASN A 948 -32.83 58.82 -22.48
CA ASN A 948 -32.73 57.64 -23.34
C ASN A 948 -32.64 56.34 -22.51
N ILE A 949 -33.15 55.25 -23.09
CA ILE A 949 -33.24 53.92 -22.48
C ILE A 949 -32.53 52.87 -23.35
N ILE A 950 -31.64 52.09 -22.75
CA ILE A 950 -30.94 50.96 -23.37
C ILE A 950 -31.56 49.65 -22.88
N PHE A 951 -32.18 48.86 -23.75
CA PHE A 951 -32.58 47.46 -23.51
C PHE A 951 -31.48 46.51 -23.98
N TYR A 952 -31.17 45.49 -23.20
CA TYR A 952 -30.07 44.57 -23.52
C TYR A 952 -30.41 43.13 -23.17
N ASP A 953 -29.77 42.18 -23.86
CA ASP A 953 -29.91 40.75 -23.55
C ASP A 953 -28.88 40.34 -22.49
N LYS A 954 -29.35 39.59 -21.47
CA LYS A 954 -28.50 39.05 -20.39
C LYS A 954 -28.55 37.53 -20.27
N THR A 955 -29.21 36.81 -21.18
CA THR A 955 -29.55 35.40 -20.98
C THR A 955 -28.29 34.54 -20.84
N SER A 956 -27.34 34.75 -21.74
CA SER A 956 -26.05 34.05 -21.81
C SER A 956 -25.07 34.36 -20.67
N PHE A 957 -25.40 35.32 -19.79
CA PHE A 957 -24.53 35.80 -18.72
C PHE A 957 -25.01 35.39 -17.31
N VAL A 958 -26.27 34.97 -17.17
CA VAL A 958 -26.81 34.42 -15.92
C VAL A 958 -26.10 33.09 -15.58
N GLY A 959 -25.54 33.00 -14.38
CA GLY A 959 -24.88 31.79 -13.85
C GLY A 959 -23.44 31.60 -14.33
N ASN A 960 -22.96 32.38 -15.30
CA ASN A 960 -21.62 32.23 -15.90
C ASN A 960 -20.56 33.19 -15.31
N GLY A 961 -20.63 33.48 -14.00
CA GLY A 961 -19.64 34.28 -13.27
C GLY A 961 -19.62 35.79 -13.52
N THR A 962 -20.42 36.29 -14.45
CA THR A 962 -20.69 37.73 -14.71
C THR A 962 -21.46 38.35 -13.53
N ILE A 963 -21.00 39.52 -13.04
CA ILE A 963 -21.60 40.23 -11.89
C ILE A 963 -22.41 41.48 -12.32
N GLY A 964 -22.22 41.96 -13.55
CA GLY A 964 -23.01 43.06 -14.10
C GLY A 964 -22.49 43.59 -15.44
N PHE A 965 -23.07 44.71 -15.86
CA PHE A 965 -22.80 45.37 -17.13
C PHE A 965 -22.39 46.82 -16.91
N LYS A 966 -21.49 47.32 -17.76
CA LYS A 966 -21.16 48.75 -17.82
C LYS A 966 -21.66 49.33 -19.13
N PHE A 967 -22.13 50.56 -19.07
CA PHE A 967 -22.72 51.27 -20.19
C PHE A 967 -21.90 52.51 -20.55
N TYR A 968 -21.85 52.79 -21.85
CA TYR A 968 -21.07 53.88 -22.43
C TYR A 968 -21.89 54.74 -23.39
N ARG A 969 -21.67 56.06 -23.39
CA ARG A 969 -22.22 56.98 -24.39
C ARG A 969 -21.12 57.66 -25.19
N GLU A 970 -21.34 57.84 -26.49
CA GLU A 970 -20.51 58.69 -27.33
C GLU A 970 -20.72 60.18 -26.98
N ASP A 971 -19.71 60.79 -26.36
CA ASP A 971 -19.68 62.24 -26.04
C ASP A 971 -18.74 63.04 -26.96
N LEU A 972 -17.78 62.35 -27.59
CA LEU A 972 -16.97 62.85 -28.70
C LEU A 972 -16.90 61.76 -29.77
N THR A 973 -16.68 62.14 -31.03
CA THR A 973 -16.72 61.21 -32.18
C THR A 973 -15.83 59.97 -32.00
N ASN A 974 -16.45 58.79 -31.93
CA ASN A 974 -15.82 57.48 -31.70
C ASN A 974 -15.15 57.33 -30.32
N VAL A 975 -15.47 58.23 -29.37
CA VAL A 975 -15.03 58.16 -27.97
C VAL A 975 -16.22 57.87 -27.06
N TYR A 976 -16.21 56.66 -26.50
CA TYR A 976 -17.24 56.13 -25.61
C TYR A 976 -16.87 56.35 -24.13
N THR A 977 -17.60 57.23 -23.47
CA THR A 977 -17.45 57.59 -22.05
C THR A 977 -18.36 56.71 -21.17
N TYR A 978 -17.82 56.17 -20.08
CA TYR A 978 -18.57 55.43 -19.06
C TYR A 978 -19.63 56.33 -18.39
N ILE A 979 -20.88 55.87 -18.38
CA ILE A 979 -22.01 56.61 -17.79
C ILE A 979 -22.66 55.91 -16.59
N GLY A 980 -22.50 54.59 -16.46
CA GLY A 980 -23.09 53.83 -15.35
C GLY A 980 -22.90 52.32 -15.50
N SER A 981 -23.29 51.60 -14.45
CA SER A 981 -23.31 50.13 -14.41
C SER A 981 -24.60 49.60 -13.79
N GLN A 982 -25.01 48.39 -14.18
CA GLN A 982 -26.10 47.62 -13.59
C GLN A 982 -25.59 46.23 -13.18
N PRO A 983 -25.79 45.81 -11.93
CA PRO A 983 -25.63 44.43 -11.49
C PRO A 983 -26.40 43.41 -12.37
N ILE A 984 -25.95 42.16 -12.40
CA ILE A 984 -26.55 41.07 -13.22
C ILE A 984 -28.01 40.71 -12.83
N ASP A 985 -28.36 40.92 -11.56
CA ASP A 985 -29.69 40.72 -10.98
C ASP A 985 -30.64 41.89 -11.22
N SER A 986 -30.13 43.07 -11.63
CA SER A 986 -30.93 44.19 -12.12
C SER A 986 -31.74 43.85 -13.39
N LEU A 987 -32.82 44.59 -13.57
CA LEU A 987 -33.70 44.52 -14.73
C LEU A 987 -32.97 44.92 -16.00
N SER A 988 -33.24 44.24 -17.13
CA SER A 988 -32.36 44.30 -18.35
C SER A 988 -32.64 45.56 -19.22
N GLU A 989 -32.61 46.73 -18.59
CA GLU A 989 -32.90 48.02 -19.17
C GLU A 989 -32.22 49.12 -18.33
N TYR A 990 -31.42 50.01 -18.95
CA TYR A 990 -30.69 51.12 -18.31
C TYR A 990 -31.16 52.51 -18.80
N HIS A 991 -31.21 53.51 -17.92
CA HIS A 991 -31.69 54.88 -18.18
C HIS A 991 -30.54 55.90 -18.14
N ASP A 992 -30.26 56.59 -19.27
CA ASP A 992 -29.23 57.63 -19.34
C ASP A 992 -29.87 59.00 -19.18
N PHE A 993 -29.98 59.42 -17.92
CA PHE A 993 -30.49 60.74 -17.57
C PHE A 993 -29.57 61.89 -17.94
N GLY A 994 -28.37 61.58 -18.42
CA GLY A 994 -27.37 62.61 -18.72
C GLY A 994 -27.40 63.09 -20.16
N ALA A 995 -28.15 62.39 -21.02
CA ALA A 995 -28.45 62.78 -22.38
C ALA A 995 -29.85 63.38 -22.52
N ASN A 996 -29.92 64.57 -23.12
CA ASN A 996 -31.16 65.20 -23.54
C ASN A 996 -31.51 64.79 -25.00
N PRO A 997 -32.55 63.95 -25.21
CA PRO A 997 -32.93 63.47 -26.55
C PRO A 997 -33.51 64.56 -27.46
N ASN A 998 -33.88 65.73 -26.93
CA ASN A 998 -34.45 66.84 -27.72
C ASN A 998 -33.39 67.66 -28.47
N ILE A 999 -32.10 67.35 -28.28
CA ILE A 999 -30.97 68.07 -28.91
C ILE A 999 -30.42 67.27 -30.09
N THR A 1000 -30.10 65.98 -29.93
CA THR A 1000 -29.43 65.20 -30.98
C THR A 1000 -29.47 63.68 -30.76
N THR A 1001 -29.07 62.92 -31.78
CA THR A 1001 -28.81 61.47 -31.67
C THR A 1001 -27.66 61.17 -30.71
N LYS A 1002 -27.72 60.02 -30.04
CA LYS A 1002 -26.63 59.54 -29.18
C LYS A 1002 -26.35 58.08 -29.44
N ARG A 1003 -25.05 57.78 -29.51
CA ARG A 1003 -24.52 56.38 -29.69
C ARG A 1003 -24.18 55.75 -28.35
N TYR A 1004 -24.51 54.48 -28.15
CA TYR A 1004 -24.27 53.73 -26.92
C TYR A 1004 -23.60 52.38 -27.17
N LYS A 1005 -22.66 52.00 -26.28
CA LYS A 1005 -22.06 50.67 -26.18
C LYS A 1005 -22.20 50.10 -24.76
N MET A 1006 -22.09 48.79 -24.58
CA MET A 1006 -22.03 48.16 -23.25
C MET A 1006 -21.02 47.01 -23.19
N SER A 1007 -20.67 46.60 -21.98
CA SER A 1007 -19.74 45.48 -21.71
C SER A 1007 -20.15 44.69 -20.47
N ALA A 1008 -19.74 43.42 -20.37
CA ALA A 1008 -19.92 42.56 -19.20
C ALA A 1008 -18.66 42.59 -18.30
N VAL A 1009 -18.86 42.43 -17.00
CA VAL A 1009 -17.79 42.38 -15.99
C VAL A 1009 -17.97 41.11 -15.14
N ASP A 1010 -16.90 40.34 -14.94
CA ASP A 1010 -16.93 39.15 -14.07
C ASP A 1010 -16.64 39.47 -12.60
N SER A 1011 -16.73 38.44 -11.76
CA SER A 1011 -16.32 38.49 -10.35
C SER A 1011 -14.83 38.74 -10.16
N CYS A 1012 -14.03 38.74 -11.24
CA CYS A 1012 -12.60 39.02 -11.22
C CYS A 1012 -12.30 40.47 -11.59
N GLY A 1013 -13.34 41.20 -12.01
CA GLY A 1013 -13.23 42.59 -12.42
C GLY A 1013 -12.81 42.74 -13.88
N THR A 1014 -12.68 41.62 -14.61
CA THR A 1014 -12.30 41.62 -16.01
C THR A 1014 -13.46 42.11 -16.85
N GLU A 1015 -13.20 43.06 -17.73
CA GLU A 1015 -14.22 43.62 -18.62
C GLU A 1015 -14.17 42.96 -20.00
N SER A 1016 -15.33 42.68 -20.58
CA SER A 1016 -15.40 42.09 -21.92
C SER A 1016 -15.21 43.14 -23.00
N ALA A 1017 -15.04 42.69 -24.23
CA ALA A 1017 -15.11 43.59 -25.36
C ALA A 1017 -16.46 44.34 -25.38
N MET A 1018 -16.45 45.62 -25.75
CA MET A 1018 -17.69 46.38 -25.89
C MET A 1018 -18.53 45.90 -27.07
N SER A 1019 -19.85 46.01 -26.90
CA SER A 1019 -20.87 45.71 -27.91
C SER A 1019 -20.70 46.58 -29.15
N ASN A 1020 -21.30 46.13 -30.26
CA ASN A 1020 -21.58 47.02 -31.38
C ASN A 1020 -22.45 48.20 -30.88
N TYR A 1021 -22.26 49.42 -31.38
CA TYR A 1021 -23.08 50.54 -30.94
C TYR A 1021 -24.49 50.48 -31.55
N HIS A 1022 -25.44 51.07 -30.83
CA HIS A 1022 -26.75 51.46 -31.35
C HIS A 1022 -26.91 52.97 -31.12
N ASN A 1023 -27.72 53.65 -31.94
CA ASN A 1023 -28.02 55.07 -31.78
C ASN A 1023 -29.51 55.35 -31.55
N THR A 1024 -29.79 56.48 -30.91
CA THR A 1024 -31.16 57.03 -30.78
C THR A 1024 -31.59 57.81 -32.01
N ILE A 1025 -32.90 57.94 -32.20
CA ILE A 1025 -33.47 58.74 -33.28
C ILE A 1025 -33.85 60.13 -32.75
N TYR A 1026 -33.50 61.17 -33.49
CA TYR A 1026 -33.82 62.56 -33.16
C TYR A 1026 -34.61 63.17 -34.32
N ILE A 1027 -35.87 63.55 -34.08
CA ILE A 1027 -36.78 64.09 -35.09
C ILE A 1027 -36.84 65.61 -35.01
N ILE A 1028 -36.73 66.25 -36.17
CA ILE A 1028 -36.99 67.68 -36.33
C ILE A 1028 -38.10 67.94 -37.34
N SER A 1029 -38.83 69.03 -37.13
CA SER A 1029 -39.69 69.60 -38.18
C SER A 1029 -38.88 70.60 -39.02
N VAL A 1030 -39.03 70.55 -40.33
CA VAL A 1030 -38.48 71.55 -41.28
C VAL A 1030 -39.55 72.50 -41.85
N GLY A 1031 -40.77 72.45 -41.32
CA GLY A 1031 -41.92 73.27 -41.75
C GLY A 1031 -42.96 72.50 -42.56
N SER A 1032 -44.15 73.09 -42.69
CA SER A 1032 -45.25 72.62 -43.55
C SER A 1032 -45.61 71.13 -43.43
N GLY A 1033 -45.51 70.57 -42.22
CA GLY A 1033 -45.80 69.16 -41.98
C GLY A 1033 -44.70 68.16 -42.35
N GLN A 1034 -43.54 68.64 -42.76
CA GLN A 1034 -42.38 67.81 -43.08
C GLN A 1034 -41.50 67.61 -41.83
N PHE A 1035 -41.14 66.34 -41.59
CA PHE A 1035 -40.29 65.91 -40.49
C PHE A 1035 -39.12 65.09 -40.99
N THR A 1036 -37.95 65.21 -40.35
CA THR A 1036 -36.76 64.44 -40.73
C THR A 1036 -35.93 64.01 -39.51
N TRP A 1037 -35.15 62.93 -39.65
CA TRP A 1037 -34.20 62.44 -38.63
C TRP A 1037 -32.90 61.98 -39.30
N ASN A 1038 -31.79 62.64 -39.01
CA ASN A 1038 -30.48 62.28 -39.57
C ASN A 1038 -29.46 62.18 -38.42
N PRO A 1039 -28.80 61.03 -38.22
CA PRO A 1039 -28.82 59.82 -39.05
C PRO A 1039 -30.04 58.93 -38.79
N LEU A 1040 -30.18 57.94 -39.68
CA LEU A 1040 -31.03 56.77 -39.45
C LEU A 1040 -30.59 56.02 -38.19
N TYR A 1041 -31.46 55.12 -37.72
CA TYR A 1041 -31.03 54.13 -36.75
C TYR A 1041 -30.03 53.18 -37.42
N THR A 1042 -28.92 52.95 -36.75
CA THR A 1042 -27.83 52.09 -37.20
C THR A 1042 -27.33 51.21 -36.05
N ILE A 1043 -26.95 49.98 -36.37
CA ILE A 1043 -26.13 49.14 -35.52
C ILE A 1043 -24.73 49.05 -36.16
N GLU A 1044 -23.69 49.22 -35.35
CA GLU A 1044 -22.30 49.08 -35.80
C GLU A 1044 -22.04 47.71 -36.48
N ASN A 1045 -21.42 47.74 -37.66
CA ASN A 1045 -21.10 46.56 -38.48
C ASN A 1045 -22.26 45.71 -39.00
N THR A 1046 -23.50 46.20 -38.90
CA THR A 1046 -24.70 45.53 -39.43
C THR A 1046 -25.30 46.30 -40.61
N ALA A 1047 -25.97 45.57 -41.50
CA ALA A 1047 -26.83 46.16 -42.54
C ALA A 1047 -27.99 46.94 -41.91
N ASN A 1048 -28.64 47.84 -42.67
CA ASN A 1048 -29.75 48.63 -42.16
C ASN A 1048 -30.82 47.77 -41.44
N PRO A 1049 -30.99 47.92 -40.10
CA PRO A 1049 -31.81 46.99 -39.33
C PRO A 1049 -33.31 47.30 -39.38
N VAL A 1050 -33.70 48.48 -39.88
CA VAL A 1050 -35.08 49.00 -39.89
C VAL A 1050 -35.79 48.66 -41.20
N ASN A 1051 -37.02 48.15 -41.12
CA ASN A 1051 -37.83 47.80 -42.30
C ASN A 1051 -38.60 49.03 -42.81
N ASN A 1052 -39.20 49.79 -41.89
CA ASN A 1052 -39.88 51.06 -42.13
C ASN A 1052 -39.87 51.93 -40.85
N TYR A 1053 -40.10 53.23 -41.06
CA TYR A 1053 -40.39 54.22 -40.04
C TYR A 1053 -41.85 54.66 -40.11
N GLU A 1054 -42.51 54.82 -38.96
CA GLU A 1054 -43.90 55.27 -38.83
C GLU A 1054 -43.96 56.58 -38.03
N LEU A 1055 -44.52 57.64 -38.64
CA LEU A 1055 -44.78 58.91 -37.97
C LEU A 1055 -46.11 58.85 -37.18
N TYR A 1056 -46.02 59.20 -35.89
CA TYR A 1056 -47.15 59.32 -34.98
C TYR A 1056 -47.45 60.78 -34.65
N ARG A 1057 -48.74 61.11 -34.58
CA ARG A 1057 -49.25 62.41 -34.18
C ARG A 1057 -50.19 62.26 -32.98
N ASP A 1058 -50.08 63.20 -32.05
CA ASP A 1058 -51.08 63.48 -31.02
C ASP A 1058 -51.69 64.87 -31.33
N ASP A 1059 -52.95 64.84 -31.76
CA ASP A 1059 -53.70 66.00 -32.27
C ASP A 1059 -53.89 67.13 -31.25
N ASN A 1060 -53.88 66.82 -29.94
CA ASN A 1060 -54.30 67.73 -28.85
C ASN A 1060 -53.31 67.71 -27.65
N SER A 1061 -52.20 66.96 -27.74
CA SER A 1061 -51.27 66.67 -26.63
C SER A 1061 -51.95 65.92 -25.47
N THR A 1062 -52.87 65.00 -25.78
CA THR A 1062 -53.60 64.24 -24.74
C THR A 1062 -52.95 62.92 -24.34
N GLY A 1063 -51.91 62.52 -25.06
CA GLY A 1063 -51.22 61.24 -24.92
C GLY A 1063 -51.82 60.15 -25.81
N VAL A 1064 -52.80 60.48 -26.65
CA VAL A 1064 -53.40 59.57 -27.64
C VAL A 1064 -52.68 59.76 -28.97
N TRP A 1065 -52.04 58.69 -29.47
CA TRP A 1065 -51.18 58.73 -30.65
C TRP A 1065 -51.79 57.93 -31.82
N ALA A 1066 -51.91 58.57 -32.99
CA ALA A 1066 -52.31 57.93 -34.25
C ALA A 1066 -51.14 57.91 -35.22
N SER A 1067 -50.97 56.80 -35.95
CA SER A 1067 -50.09 56.77 -37.12
C SER A 1067 -50.70 57.61 -38.25
N VAL A 1068 -49.89 58.50 -38.84
CA VAL A 1068 -50.33 59.39 -39.93
C VAL A 1068 -49.56 59.23 -41.24
N ALA A 1069 -48.34 58.65 -41.21
CA ALA A 1069 -47.55 58.38 -42.41
C ALA A 1069 -46.49 57.28 -42.18
N ASN A 1070 -45.98 56.62 -43.23
CA ASN A 1070 -44.86 55.67 -43.08
C ASN A 1070 -43.88 55.74 -44.26
N THR A 1071 -42.63 55.35 -44.03
CA THR A 1071 -41.61 55.32 -45.08
C THR A 1071 -40.64 54.14 -44.96
N ALA A 1072 -40.02 53.71 -46.05
CA ALA A 1072 -39.05 52.60 -46.05
C ALA A 1072 -37.87 52.91 -45.11
N GLY A 1073 -37.32 51.92 -44.39
CA GLY A 1073 -36.22 52.11 -43.42
C GLY A 1073 -34.90 52.68 -44.00
N THR A 1074 -34.79 52.88 -45.31
CA THR A 1074 -33.67 53.58 -45.98
C THR A 1074 -33.89 55.08 -46.14
N GLN A 1075 -35.10 55.55 -45.86
CA GLN A 1075 -35.55 56.93 -46.03
C GLN A 1075 -35.71 57.59 -44.65
N ASN A 1076 -35.46 58.89 -44.60
CA ASN A 1076 -35.28 59.62 -43.33
C ASN A 1076 -36.20 60.85 -43.15
N SER A 1077 -37.23 60.97 -43.98
CA SER A 1077 -38.08 62.16 -44.06
C SER A 1077 -39.53 61.76 -44.36
N LEU A 1078 -40.50 62.40 -43.69
CA LEU A 1078 -41.94 62.13 -43.82
C LEU A 1078 -42.77 63.42 -43.82
N VAL A 1079 -43.95 63.39 -44.43
CA VAL A 1079 -44.89 64.52 -44.46
C VAL A 1079 -46.22 64.07 -43.89
N ASP A 1080 -46.74 64.79 -42.89
CA ASP A 1080 -48.15 64.65 -42.53
C ASP A 1080 -49.01 65.48 -43.49
N ILE A 1081 -49.76 64.81 -44.35
CA ILE A 1081 -50.59 65.49 -45.35
C ILE A 1081 -51.72 66.34 -44.73
N ASN A 1082 -52.09 66.02 -43.49
CA ASN A 1082 -53.18 66.70 -42.78
C ASN A 1082 -52.67 67.77 -41.81
N TYR A 1083 -51.35 68.05 -41.80
CA TYR A 1083 -50.69 68.98 -40.85
C TYR A 1083 -51.44 70.32 -40.69
N ALA A 1084 -52.01 70.88 -41.75
CA ALA A 1084 -52.71 72.17 -41.69
C ALA A 1084 -53.95 72.18 -40.77
N ALA A 1085 -54.53 71.01 -40.49
CA ALA A 1085 -55.65 70.88 -39.56
C ALA A 1085 -55.19 70.81 -38.09
N TYR A 1086 -53.92 70.48 -37.86
CA TYR A 1086 -53.34 70.20 -36.54
C TYR A 1086 -51.97 70.90 -36.35
N PRO A 1087 -51.92 72.24 -36.48
CA PRO A 1087 -50.66 72.96 -36.48
C PRO A 1087 -49.92 72.98 -35.13
N ASN A 1088 -50.59 72.66 -34.02
CA ASN A 1088 -50.01 72.67 -32.67
C ASN A 1088 -49.70 71.25 -32.17
N ALA A 1089 -49.95 70.22 -32.99
CA ALA A 1089 -49.84 68.82 -32.58
C ALA A 1089 -48.42 68.42 -32.16
N SER A 1090 -48.35 67.28 -31.49
CA SER A 1090 -47.09 66.68 -31.07
C SER A 1090 -46.75 65.49 -31.96
N TYR A 1091 -45.46 65.28 -32.27
CA TYR A 1091 -45.03 64.25 -33.23
C TYR A 1091 -43.85 63.42 -32.70
N TYR A 1092 -43.79 62.12 -33.03
CA TYR A 1092 -42.57 61.31 -32.89
C TYR A 1092 -42.52 60.27 -34.02
N VAL A 1093 -41.33 59.75 -34.33
CA VAL A 1093 -41.16 58.65 -35.28
C VAL A 1093 -40.80 57.37 -34.53
N SER A 1094 -41.30 56.23 -35.02
CA SER A 1094 -41.05 54.90 -34.45
C SER A 1094 -40.50 53.97 -35.53
N THR A 1095 -39.64 53.02 -35.18
CA THR A 1095 -39.14 51.97 -36.08
C THR A 1095 -40.04 50.74 -36.09
N VAL A 1096 -40.19 50.08 -37.24
CA VAL A 1096 -40.76 48.72 -37.34
C VAL A 1096 -39.69 47.83 -37.97
N TRP A 1097 -39.34 46.78 -37.24
CA TRP A 1097 -38.21 45.90 -37.54
C TRP A 1097 -38.33 44.55 -36.82
N GLY A 1098 -37.52 43.58 -37.26
CA GLY A 1098 -37.34 42.33 -36.54
C GLY A 1098 -36.18 42.42 -35.57
N ILE A 1099 -36.45 42.48 -34.27
CA ILE A 1099 -35.43 42.34 -33.24
C ILE A 1099 -35.23 40.85 -32.92
N SER A 1100 -33.98 40.40 -32.84
CA SER A 1100 -33.57 38.99 -32.71
C SER A 1100 -33.07 38.57 -31.33
N CYS A 1101 -33.21 39.43 -30.32
CA CYS A 1101 -32.70 39.25 -28.95
C CYS A 1101 -33.84 39.40 -27.91
N ASP A 1102 -33.60 38.98 -26.67
CA ASP A 1102 -34.61 38.98 -25.61
C ASP A 1102 -34.11 39.64 -24.31
N PRO A 1103 -34.56 40.86 -23.99
CA PRO A 1103 -34.19 41.50 -22.73
C PRO A 1103 -34.92 40.92 -21.51
N GLN A 1104 -35.80 39.92 -21.63
CA GLN A 1104 -36.61 39.29 -20.57
C GLN A 1104 -37.49 40.23 -19.73
N ARG A 1105 -37.47 41.56 -20.01
CA ARG A 1105 -38.13 42.59 -19.20
C ARG A 1105 -39.40 43.15 -19.82
N ALA A 1106 -39.34 43.45 -21.11
CA ALA A 1106 -40.39 44.07 -21.91
C ALA A 1106 -40.30 43.55 -23.34
N ILE A 1107 -41.43 43.46 -24.03
CA ILE A 1107 -41.45 43.19 -25.47
C ILE A 1107 -40.89 44.42 -26.17
N VAL A 1108 -39.64 44.33 -26.62
CA VAL A 1108 -39.07 45.32 -27.54
C VAL A 1108 -39.41 44.96 -28.98
N ASN A 1109 -40.06 45.90 -29.68
CA ASN A 1109 -40.43 45.78 -31.09
C ASN A 1109 -40.35 47.11 -31.86
N THR A 1110 -40.36 48.27 -31.20
CA THR A 1110 -40.24 49.59 -31.85
C THR A 1110 -39.32 50.53 -31.05
N SER A 1111 -38.39 51.18 -31.73
CA SER A 1111 -37.59 52.27 -31.18
C SER A 1111 -38.23 53.60 -31.56
N ARG A 1112 -38.40 54.52 -30.60
CA ARG A 1112 -39.03 55.83 -30.81
C ARG A 1112 -38.00 56.94 -30.65
N SER A 1113 -38.25 58.05 -31.35
CA SER A 1113 -37.58 59.32 -31.11
C SER A 1113 -38.12 60.09 -29.90
N ASN A 1114 -37.51 61.26 -29.71
CA ASN A 1114 -38.10 62.38 -28.98
C ASN A 1114 -39.45 62.81 -29.58
N VAL A 1115 -40.24 63.49 -28.74
CA VAL A 1115 -41.49 64.14 -29.12
C VAL A 1115 -41.17 65.56 -29.57
N LYS A 1116 -41.52 65.91 -30.81
CA LYS A 1116 -41.48 67.29 -31.31
C LYS A 1116 -42.85 67.93 -31.10
N ASN A 1117 -42.92 68.90 -30.19
CA ASN A 1117 -44.08 69.77 -30.07
C ASN A 1117 -44.01 70.88 -31.13
N MET A 1118 -45.16 71.27 -31.72
CA MET A 1118 -45.22 72.29 -32.77
C MET A 1118 -45.74 73.68 -32.35
N ALA A 1119 -46.24 73.84 -31.11
CA ALA A 1119 -46.78 75.11 -30.62
C ALA A 1119 -45.69 76.21 -30.46
N ALA A 1120 -46.00 77.45 -30.84
CA ALA A 1120 -45.09 78.60 -30.79
C ALA A 1120 -45.14 79.36 -29.43
N GLY A 1121 -43.99 79.46 -28.75
CA GLY A 1121 -43.79 80.12 -27.44
C GLY A 1121 -44.02 81.64 -27.42
N PRO A 1122 -43.99 82.33 -26.24
CA PRO A 1122 -42.89 82.17 -25.27
C PRO A 1122 -43.21 82.29 -23.75
N THR A 1123 -42.32 81.66 -22.95
CA THR A 1123 -42.01 81.89 -21.51
C THR A 1123 -43.10 82.26 -20.50
N LEU A 1124 -43.37 81.31 -19.59
CA LEU A 1124 -43.27 81.62 -18.15
C LEU A 1124 -42.02 80.93 -17.60
N GLY A 1125 -41.04 81.76 -17.28
CA GLY A 1125 -39.92 81.37 -16.42
C GLY A 1125 -40.39 80.76 -15.09
N ILE A 1126 -39.82 79.62 -14.76
CA ILE A 1126 -39.40 79.22 -13.42
C ILE A 1126 -40.36 79.57 -12.27
N THR A 1127 -41.28 78.62 -12.02
CA THR A 1127 -41.23 77.90 -10.74
C THR A 1127 -40.48 76.61 -11.08
N GLU A 1128 -39.17 76.54 -10.90
CA GLU A 1128 -38.62 76.14 -9.61
C GLU A 1128 -39.66 76.23 -8.49
N LEU A 1129 -40.32 75.09 -8.28
CA LEU A 1129 -40.32 74.58 -6.92
C LEU A 1129 -38.88 74.68 -6.44
N ALA A 1130 -38.62 75.54 -5.46
CA ALA A 1130 -37.31 75.69 -4.87
C ALA A 1130 -36.88 74.33 -4.34
N GLN A 1131 -36.09 73.58 -5.11
CA GLN A 1131 -35.69 72.23 -4.72
C GLN A 1131 -35.00 72.30 -3.37
N ALA A 1132 -35.69 71.80 -2.34
CA ALA A 1132 -35.34 71.99 -0.94
C ALA A 1132 -33.84 71.77 -0.75
N THR A 1133 -33.11 72.86 -0.50
CA THR A 1133 -31.67 72.85 -0.64
C THR A 1133 -31.05 72.26 0.61
N VAL A 1134 -30.99 70.93 0.65
CA VAL A 1134 -30.41 70.19 1.77
C VAL A 1134 -28.89 70.27 1.74
N GLY A 1135 -28.34 71.24 2.43
CA GLY A 1135 -26.91 71.37 2.69
C GLY A 1135 -26.44 70.35 3.71
N VAL A 1136 -25.23 69.80 3.52
CA VAL A 1136 -24.62 68.87 4.48
C VAL A 1136 -23.28 69.41 4.92
N TYR A 1137 -23.09 69.56 6.24
CA TYR A 1137 -21.84 70.08 6.79
C TYR A 1137 -21.50 69.43 8.15
N PRO A 1138 -20.21 69.13 8.45
CA PRO A 1138 -19.11 69.06 7.49
C PRO A 1138 -19.30 67.89 6.54
N ASN A 1139 -18.75 67.98 5.34
CA ASN A 1139 -18.64 66.85 4.42
C ASN A 1139 -17.33 67.06 3.61
N PRO A 1140 -16.25 66.29 3.83
CA PRO A 1140 -16.22 65.04 4.59
C PRO A 1140 -16.56 65.19 6.07
N PHE A 1141 -17.12 64.14 6.68
CA PHE A 1141 -17.48 64.07 8.10
C PHE A 1141 -16.71 62.93 8.79
N THR A 1142 -16.65 62.99 10.11
CA THR A 1142 -16.00 61.96 10.95
C THR A 1142 -16.99 61.22 11.84
N GLY A 1143 -18.11 61.84 12.22
CA GLY A 1143 -19.12 61.26 13.09
C GLY A 1143 -20.47 61.92 12.91
N ILE A 1144 -20.62 63.14 13.44
CA ILE A 1144 -21.86 63.90 13.31
C ILE A 1144 -21.87 64.71 12.00
N VAL A 1145 -22.96 64.64 11.24
CA VAL A 1145 -23.22 65.53 10.09
C VAL A 1145 -24.46 66.37 10.37
N GLN A 1146 -24.43 67.64 10.01
CA GLN A 1146 -25.59 68.52 10.10
C GLN A 1146 -26.23 68.70 8.71
N LEU A 1147 -27.54 68.49 8.65
CA LEU A 1147 -28.39 68.83 7.51
C LEU A 1147 -28.96 70.23 7.76
N ASN A 1148 -28.86 71.13 6.78
CA ASN A 1148 -29.58 72.40 6.76
C ASN A 1148 -30.49 72.35 5.53
N SER A 1149 -31.81 72.36 5.73
CA SER A 1149 -32.80 72.35 4.66
C SER A 1149 -33.54 73.68 4.62
N SER A 1150 -33.92 74.13 3.42
CA SER A 1150 -34.80 75.31 3.31
C SER A 1150 -36.26 75.01 3.70
N GLU A 1151 -36.62 73.72 3.72
CA GLU A 1151 -37.95 73.20 4.03
C GLU A 1151 -37.89 72.18 5.16
N ASN A 1152 -39.04 71.93 5.75
CA ASN A 1152 -39.25 70.96 6.81
C ASN A 1152 -38.92 69.53 6.33
N LEU A 1153 -37.97 68.85 6.98
CA LEU A 1153 -37.65 67.45 6.73
C LEU A 1153 -38.70 66.49 7.31
N LYS A 1154 -39.06 65.43 6.55
CA LYS A 1154 -40.00 64.36 6.93
C LYS A 1154 -39.33 63.01 7.15
N LEU A 1155 -38.29 62.68 6.38
CA LEU A 1155 -37.53 61.42 6.46
C LEU A 1155 -36.11 61.61 5.90
N VAL A 1156 -35.09 61.03 6.54
CA VAL A 1156 -33.74 60.96 6.00
C VAL A 1156 -33.29 59.51 5.99
N GLU A 1157 -32.62 59.09 4.91
CA GLU A 1157 -32.12 57.74 4.66
C GLU A 1157 -30.68 57.85 4.16
N VAL A 1158 -29.81 56.94 4.58
CA VAL A 1158 -28.44 56.84 4.07
C VAL A 1158 -28.21 55.44 3.52
N TYR A 1159 -27.57 55.39 2.36
CA TYR A 1159 -27.26 54.17 1.65
C TYR A 1159 -25.75 54.05 1.46
N ASN A 1160 -25.23 52.83 1.55
CA ASN A 1160 -23.83 52.57 1.20
C ASN A 1160 -23.64 52.55 -0.33
N SER A 1161 -22.39 52.37 -0.75
CA SER A 1161 -21.99 52.34 -2.16
C SER A 1161 -22.64 51.24 -3.00
N ILE A 1162 -23.20 50.19 -2.38
CA ILE A 1162 -23.90 49.09 -3.07
C ILE A 1162 -25.44 49.20 -2.95
N GLY A 1163 -25.94 50.35 -2.48
CA GLY A 1163 -27.37 50.67 -2.42
C GLY A 1163 -28.15 50.04 -1.26
N GLN A 1164 -27.47 49.47 -0.26
CA GLN A 1164 -28.15 49.00 0.96
C GLN A 1164 -28.45 50.18 1.89
N LEU A 1165 -29.65 50.23 2.46
CA LEU A 1165 -29.99 51.19 3.50
C LEU A 1165 -29.19 50.88 4.78
N VAL A 1166 -28.35 51.82 5.22
CA VAL A 1166 -27.54 51.71 6.44
C VAL A 1166 -28.00 52.62 7.58
N PHE A 1167 -28.85 53.62 7.30
CA PHE A 1167 -29.46 54.43 8.34
C PHE A 1167 -30.83 54.99 7.89
N SER A 1168 -31.81 55.15 8.79
CA SER A 1168 -33.10 55.80 8.48
C SER A 1168 -33.62 56.53 9.71
N LYS A 1169 -34.08 57.77 9.54
CA LYS A 1169 -34.75 58.54 10.60
C LYS A 1169 -35.93 59.35 10.08
N LYS A 1170 -37.14 59.08 10.60
CA LYS A 1170 -38.33 59.95 10.40
C LYS A 1170 -38.20 61.20 11.27
N ILE A 1171 -38.63 62.35 10.75
CA ILE A 1171 -38.48 63.67 11.36
C ILE A 1171 -39.83 64.39 11.32
N ASN A 1172 -40.13 65.22 12.33
CA ASN A 1172 -41.43 65.90 12.46
C ASN A 1172 -41.30 67.42 12.25
N GLY A 1173 -40.69 67.80 11.12
CA GLY A 1173 -40.75 69.16 10.60
C GLY A 1173 -39.50 70.00 10.80
N ASP A 1174 -38.46 69.46 11.44
CA ASP A 1174 -37.20 70.18 11.66
C ASP A 1174 -36.56 70.61 10.32
N ARG A 1175 -36.07 71.86 10.26
CA ARG A 1175 -35.31 72.37 9.10
C ARG A 1175 -33.80 72.19 9.25
N VAL A 1176 -33.32 72.07 10.49
CA VAL A 1176 -31.92 71.80 10.81
C VAL A 1176 -31.89 70.52 11.64
N LEU A 1177 -31.08 69.53 11.24
CA LEU A 1177 -30.98 68.25 11.95
C LEU A 1177 -29.53 67.77 11.98
N ASN A 1178 -29.04 67.52 13.18
CA ASN A 1178 -27.80 66.79 13.44
C ASN A 1178 -28.09 65.28 13.39
N LEU A 1179 -27.31 64.56 12.57
CA LEU A 1179 -27.29 63.11 12.52
C LEU A 1179 -25.97 62.63 13.09
N ASP A 1180 -26.02 61.79 14.11
CA ASP A 1180 -24.85 60.99 14.46
C ASP A 1180 -24.78 59.80 13.50
N LEU A 1181 -23.65 59.68 12.81
CA LEU A 1181 -23.29 58.58 11.92
C LEU A 1181 -21.90 58.00 12.26
N SER A 1182 -21.48 58.10 13.52
CA SER A 1182 -20.20 57.62 14.05
C SER A 1182 -19.93 56.12 13.77
N GLU A 1183 -20.96 55.27 13.72
CA GLU A 1183 -20.81 53.81 13.59
C GLU A 1183 -20.58 53.33 12.15
N LEU A 1184 -20.81 54.19 11.15
CA LEU A 1184 -20.55 53.84 9.76
C LEU A 1184 -19.03 53.70 9.52
N ALA A 1185 -18.62 52.81 8.62
CA ALA A 1185 -17.21 52.70 8.25
C ALA A 1185 -16.73 53.91 7.43
N ALA A 1186 -15.42 54.07 7.25
CA ALA A 1186 -14.88 55.05 6.32
C ALA A 1186 -15.33 54.72 4.87
N GLY A 1187 -15.85 55.71 4.14
CA GLY A 1187 -16.42 55.45 2.83
C GLY A 1187 -17.35 56.52 2.25
N VAL A 1188 -17.83 56.27 1.03
CA VAL A 1188 -18.78 57.12 0.31
C VAL A 1188 -20.21 56.58 0.50
N TYR A 1189 -21.13 57.47 0.86
CA TYR A 1189 -22.54 57.16 1.12
C TYR A 1189 -23.46 58.07 0.31
N GLN A 1190 -24.67 57.60 0.00
CA GLN A 1190 -25.69 58.42 -0.63
C GLN A 1190 -26.78 58.73 0.39
N LEU A 1191 -26.94 60.00 0.72
CA LEU A 1191 -28.05 60.48 1.54
C LEU A 1191 -29.26 60.80 0.64
N ARG A 1192 -30.43 60.36 1.07
CA ARG A 1192 -31.73 60.71 0.49
C ARG A 1192 -32.56 61.36 1.58
N SER A 1193 -33.24 62.47 1.29
CA SER A 1193 -34.09 63.14 2.26
C SER A 1193 -35.41 63.56 1.65
N LEU A 1194 -36.52 63.22 2.31
CA LEU A 1194 -37.86 63.64 1.90
C LEU A 1194 -38.25 64.94 2.61
N THR A 1195 -38.55 65.94 1.80
CA THR A 1195 -39.00 67.28 2.19
C THR A 1195 -40.50 67.47 1.90
N GLU A 1196 -41.03 68.67 2.10
CA GLU A 1196 -42.40 69.01 1.69
C GLU A 1196 -42.55 68.97 0.15
N SER A 1197 -41.51 69.39 -0.58
CA SER A 1197 -41.41 69.36 -2.05
C SER A 1197 -40.72 68.12 -2.68
N GLY A 1198 -40.66 66.97 -1.99
CA GLY A 1198 -40.24 65.72 -2.61
C GLY A 1198 -38.90 65.20 -2.10
N TRP A 1199 -38.13 64.46 -2.91
CA TRP A 1199 -36.84 63.90 -2.47
C TRP A 1199 -35.65 64.73 -2.93
N ALA A 1200 -34.74 65.03 -1.99
CA ALA A 1200 -33.41 65.58 -2.25
C ALA A 1200 -32.30 64.52 -2.01
N ASN A 1201 -31.24 64.53 -2.83
CA ASN A 1201 -30.14 63.54 -2.78
C ASN A 1201 -28.78 64.24 -2.64
N LYS A 1202 -27.93 63.77 -1.71
CA LYS A 1202 -26.57 64.28 -1.49
C LYS A 1202 -25.54 63.16 -1.32
N LYS A 1203 -24.35 63.33 -1.88
CA LYS A 1203 -23.17 62.49 -1.55
C LYS A 1203 -22.66 62.87 -0.16
N LEU A 1204 -22.38 61.88 0.67
CA LEU A 1204 -21.63 62.02 1.91
C LEU A 1204 -20.31 61.27 1.78
N VAL A 1205 -19.27 61.77 2.43
CA VAL A 1205 -17.96 61.11 2.49
C VAL A 1205 -17.57 61.02 3.95
N LYS A 1206 -17.31 59.81 4.45
CA LYS A 1206 -16.75 59.60 5.78
C LYS A 1206 -15.26 59.36 5.64
N ASN A 1207 -14.47 60.18 6.35
CA ASN A 1207 -13.04 59.96 6.50
C ASN A 1207 -12.80 58.93 7.62
#